data_AF-A0A2T0Q223-F1
#
_entry.id   AF-A0A2T0Q223-F1
#
_cell.length_a   1.000
_cell.length_b   1.000
_cell.length_c   1.000
_cell.angle_alpha   90.00
_cell.angle_beta   90.00
_cell.angle_gamma   90.00
#
_symmetry.space_group_name_H-M   'P 1'
#
loop_
_entity.id
_entity.type
_entity.pdbx_description
1 polymer ?
#
loop_
_entity_poly.entity_id
_entity_poly.type
_entity_poly.pdbx_seq_one_letter_code
_entity_poly.pdbx_strand_id
1 'polypeptide(L)'
;MTPPSVTEHLVTAHDGVRLAATVVRPTAGRTGPAVVIRTPYGRRSHLAEAHGWARHGFTCVVGDVRGRFDSGGAFLPYANEPADGAAVLDWLAGQNCHDGRVVLAGASYAAYCAVAAALTAPAGVRGVLAAVPALGPGETAREPGGAARLACRVGWWTEHGGTRRPRIGVAADEELLAELPVVELPERVLGAAPPGWRELWSAPRRGALWAGLAGIGVPLLAIGGTDDPFAADTLELARRWGGPRRLVLGPWGHELDTRRPGAALGGRRLGSLYAAWARAVCGEGVSGDRAAIATAPNGAWRTFTHPVPARSVPLTPLPAETAQTDAPSGDAHRTDGRTINAAPAREPWEHLASPEPTDRSQAGAVVTRAADHARRTPADMRAHGLQTRPTPVGEALEHRSSKHPDPPGSADPTHISEPTTRSADATHQMSEDIQAHDVSAGPAPLHGVPERDPDERTFPPASTTHPNVGAPATRPADAANKADVDRPVHDVPAPQVLPDGEPAGSAHQPSVDTRADPVLPLRPPVDGSPAAAGAVGGRPHAARSDESAGVHFVADPRRPFRSDADGLARRGSGDHVVLVTGPLPAGELRGAAAVRLRVRADTVDADWFALLSLLTAAGSRPLGRGIVRRTHRPGRAEELTVTTAPIGAGVPEGARLAVTVAGHHWPYHARNPHTGVDAAHARELLPGRREVLDGTLELPWYRPDTDVLTADELVKAFPC
;
A
#
# COMPACT_ATOMS: atom_id res chain seq x y z
N MET A 1 13.19 21.76 -32.59
CA MET A 1 13.52 22.35 -31.27
C MET A 1 14.80 21.70 -30.76
N THR A 2 15.68 22.44 -30.09
CA THR A 2 16.85 21.87 -29.40
C THR A 2 16.38 20.96 -28.24
N PRO A 3 17.01 19.80 -27.97
CA PRO A 3 16.60 18.96 -26.85
C PRO A 3 16.82 19.63 -25.49
N PRO A 4 16.01 19.29 -24.46
CA PRO A 4 16.29 19.70 -23.07
C PRO A 4 17.63 19.10 -22.62
N SER A 5 18.42 19.86 -21.86
CA SER A 5 19.75 19.41 -21.43
C SER A 5 19.65 18.44 -20.26
N VAL A 6 20.48 17.39 -20.30
CA VAL A 6 20.54 16.31 -19.30
C VAL A 6 21.94 16.28 -18.70
N THR A 7 22.03 16.23 -17.36
CA THR A 7 23.30 16.13 -16.64
C THR A 7 23.18 15.13 -15.49
N GLU A 8 24.20 14.30 -15.29
CA GLU A 8 24.28 13.38 -14.15
C GLU A 8 25.13 13.99 -13.03
N HIS A 9 24.71 13.78 -11.77
CA HIS A 9 25.29 14.37 -10.57
C HIS A 9 25.42 13.32 -9.47
N LEU A 10 26.39 13.49 -8.59
CA LEU A 10 26.48 12.76 -7.32
C LEU A 10 26.24 13.73 -6.17
N VAL A 11 25.09 13.63 -5.51
CA VAL A 11 24.76 14.38 -4.30
C VAL A 11 25.49 13.77 -3.10
N THR A 12 25.92 14.58 -2.14
CA THR A 12 26.41 14.10 -0.83
C THR A 12 25.22 14.03 0.13
N ALA A 13 24.89 12.86 0.66
CA ALA A 13 24.01 12.74 1.82
C ALA A 13 24.71 13.31 3.08
N HIS A 14 23.95 13.63 4.13
CA HIS A 14 24.53 14.22 5.36
C HIS A 14 25.56 13.31 6.06
N ASP A 15 25.50 11.99 5.83
CA ASP A 15 26.46 10.99 6.30
C ASP A 15 27.58 10.67 5.29
N GLY A 16 27.72 11.47 4.23
CA GLY A 16 28.76 11.34 3.21
C GLY A 16 28.43 10.42 2.03
N VAL A 17 27.37 9.60 2.11
CA VAL A 17 27.01 8.65 1.04
C VAL A 17 26.66 9.39 -0.27
N ARG A 18 27.16 8.86 -1.40
CA ARG A 18 26.89 9.45 -2.72
C ARG A 18 25.54 8.96 -3.27
N LEU A 19 24.62 9.88 -3.54
CA LEU A 19 23.34 9.59 -4.19
C LEU A 19 23.39 10.04 -5.66
N ALA A 20 23.06 9.15 -6.60
CA ALA A 20 23.06 9.46 -8.02
C ALA A 20 21.77 10.19 -8.42
N ALA A 21 21.92 11.34 -9.06
CA ALA A 21 20.82 12.15 -9.57
C ALA A 21 21.04 12.50 -11.05
N THR A 22 19.94 12.64 -11.79
CA THR A 22 19.94 13.18 -13.15
C THR A 22 19.05 14.42 -13.19
N VAL A 23 19.61 15.54 -13.65
CA VAL A 23 18.92 16.82 -13.80
C VAL A 23 18.61 17.04 -15.27
N VAL A 24 17.32 17.22 -15.59
CA VAL A 24 16.81 17.56 -16.91
C VAL A 24 16.26 18.98 -16.89
N ARG A 25 16.93 19.90 -17.60
CA ARG A 25 16.58 21.33 -17.65
C ARG A 25 15.76 21.65 -18.92
N PRO A 26 14.79 22.57 -18.87
CA PRO A 26 14.14 23.11 -20.07
C PRO A 26 15.15 23.64 -21.10
N THR A 27 14.83 23.52 -22.39
CA THR A 27 15.75 23.83 -23.51
C THR A 27 16.28 25.27 -23.52
N ALA A 28 15.40 26.25 -23.30
CA ALA A 28 15.74 27.67 -23.34
C ALA A 28 14.71 28.47 -22.52
N GLY A 29 15.18 29.47 -21.77
CA GLY A 29 14.34 30.32 -20.92
C GLY A 29 15.03 30.69 -19.62
N ARG A 30 14.33 31.46 -18.78
CA ARG A 30 14.71 31.68 -17.37
C ARG A 30 14.66 30.37 -16.59
N THR A 31 15.41 30.28 -15.50
CA THR A 31 15.19 29.23 -14.50
C THR A 31 13.75 29.29 -14.00
N GLY A 32 13.09 28.14 -13.96
CA GLY A 32 11.73 27.95 -13.45
C GLY A 32 11.71 27.11 -12.16
N PRO A 33 10.53 26.72 -11.66
CA PRO A 33 10.42 25.80 -10.54
C PRO A 33 11.06 24.43 -10.83
N ALA A 34 11.55 23.77 -9.78
CA ALA A 34 12.03 22.39 -9.84
C ALA A 34 10.94 21.37 -9.51
N VAL A 35 11.08 20.16 -10.05
CA VAL A 35 10.36 18.95 -9.61
C VAL A 35 11.39 17.93 -9.15
N VAL A 36 11.21 17.35 -7.96
CA VAL A 36 12.10 16.33 -7.40
C VAL A 36 11.37 15.00 -7.28
N ILE A 37 11.94 13.97 -7.92
CA ILE A 37 11.48 12.59 -7.87
C ILE A 37 12.62 11.74 -7.30
N ARG A 38 12.33 10.91 -6.29
CA ARG A 38 13.31 9.95 -5.74
C ARG A 38 12.75 8.54 -5.78
N THR A 39 13.45 7.62 -6.41
CA THR A 39 12.91 6.34 -6.87
C THR A 39 13.84 5.15 -6.58
N PRO A 40 13.33 3.98 -6.20
CA PRO A 40 14.07 2.73 -6.19
C PRO A 40 14.05 2.02 -7.56
N TYR A 41 13.40 2.58 -8.58
CA TYR A 41 13.15 1.94 -9.89
C TYR A 41 14.08 2.43 -11.02
N GLY A 42 15.09 3.24 -10.68
CA GLY A 42 16.12 3.71 -11.61
C GLY A 42 15.80 5.08 -12.21
N ARG A 43 16.64 6.08 -11.92
CA ARG A 43 16.49 7.45 -12.43
C ARG A 43 16.50 7.53 -13.96
N ARG A 44 17.23 6.61 -14.62
CA ARG A 44 17.33 6.51 -16.08
C ARG A 44 16.04 5.98 -16.71
N SER A 45 15.25 5.20 -15.98
CA SER A 45 13.93 4.73 -16.38
C SER A 45 12.98 5.93 -16.51
N HIS A 46 12.85 6.74 -15.45
CA HIS A 46 12.04 7.96 -15.38
C HIS A 46 12.49 9.13 -16.32
N LEU A 47 13.43 8.95 -17.25
CA LEU A 47 13.84 10.02 -18.17
C LEU A 47 12.68 10.52 -19.06
N ALA A 48 11.75 9.65 -19.44
CA ALA A 48 10.54 10.05 -20.17
C ALA A 48 9.68 11.05 -19.37
N GLU A 49 9.56 10.82 -18.06
CA GLU A 49 8.87 11.72 -17.13
C GLU A 49 9.64 13.03 -16.93
N ALA A 50 10.96 12.96 -16.70
CA ALA A 50 11.80 14.14 -16.53
C ALA A 50 11.80 15.06 -17.77
N HIS A 51 11.78 14.48 -18.97
CA HIS A 51 11.57 15.22 -20.21
C HIS A 51 10.16 15.80 -20.36
N GLY A 52 9.12 15.13 -19.87
CA GLY A 52 7.76 15.68 -19.78
C GLY A 52 7.69 16.94 -18.92
N TRP A 53 8.29 16.89 -17.72
CA TRP A 53 8.42 18.04 -16.82
C TRP A 53 9.22 19.18 -17.44
N ALA A 54 10.35 18.89 -18.11
CA ALA A 54 11.16 19.90 -18.80
C ALA A 54 10.45 20.58 -19.98
N ARG A 55 9.67 19.82 -20.77
CA ARG A 55 8.77 20.37 -21.82
C ARG A 55 7.68 21.28 -21.23
N HIS A 56 7.33 21.08 -19.97
CA HIS A 56 6.33 21.86 -19.25
C HIS A 56 6.86 23.06 -18.47
N GLY A 57 8.18 23.31 -18.52
CA GLY A 57 8.85 24.47 -17.92
C GLY A 57 9.54 24.22 -16.57
N PHE A 58 9.56 22.97 -16.10
CA PHE A 58 10.15 22.59 -14.81
C PHE A 58 11.54 21.98 -15.00
N THR A 59 12.50 22.33 -14.14
CA THR A 59 13.74 21.53 -14.04
C THR A 59 13.45 20.27 -13.24
N CYS A 60 13.54 19.10 -13.86
CA CYS A 60 13.29 17.84 -13.16
C CYS A 60 14.59 17.23 -12.63
N VAL A 61 14.60 16.86 -11.36
CA VAL A 61 15.68 16.13 -10.69
C VAL A 61 15.15 14.74 -10.35
N VAL A 62 15.75 13.70 -10.94
CA VAL A 62 15.42 12.31 -10.61
C VAL A 62 16.60 11.65 -9.91
N GLY A 63 16.41 11.26 -8.65
CA GLY A 63 17.42 10.61 -7.83
C GLY A 63 17.15 9.12 -7.61
N ASP A 64 18.18 8.29 -7.69
CA ASP A 64 18.14 6.92 -7.18
C ASP A 64 18.24 6.95 -5.65
N VAL A 65 17.35 6.24 -4.94
CA VAL A 65 17.49 6.10 -3.48
C VAL A 65 18.75 5.33 -3.11
N ARG A 66 19.17 5.45 -1.85
CA ARG A 66 20.38 4.84 -1.30
C ARG A 66 20.45 3.33 -1.57
N GLY A 67 21.63 2.88 -1.98
CA GLY A 67 21.91 1.51 -2.38
C GLY A 67 21.26 1.04 -3.68
N ARG A 68 20.55 1.89 -4.43
CA ARG A 68 19.90 1.54 -5.71
C ARG A 68 20.62 2.15 -6.91
N PHE A 69 20.59 1.41 -8.01
CA PHE A 69 21.19 1.73 -9.31
C PHE A 69 22.60 2.29 -9.19
N ASP A 70 22.83 3.58 -9.39
CA ASP A 70 24.18 4.14 -9.35
C ASP A 70 24.49 4.90 -8.04
N SER A 71 23.51 5.04 -7.13
CA SER A 71 23.74 5.48 -5.74
C SER A 71 24.59 4.47 -4.96
N GLY A 72 25.29 4.96 -3.93
CA GLY A 72 26.03 4.16 -2.94
C GLY A 72 25.22 3.87 -1.67
N GLY A 73 25.85 3.24 -0.69
CA GLY A 73 25.21 2.75 0.54
C GLY A 73 24.45 1.43 0.36
N ALA A 74 23.67 1.03 1.36
CA ALA A 74 22.85 -0.18 1.34
C ALA A 74 21.35 0.17 1.17
N PHE A 75 20.61 -0.63 0.41
CA PHE A 75 19.18 -0.41 0.21
C PHE A 75 18.38 -1.06 1.34
N LEU A 76 17.95 -0.22 2.29
CA LEU A 76 17.02 -0.57 3.36
C LEU A 76 15.68 0.14 3.07
N PRO A 77 14.63 -0.58 2.61
CA PRO A 77 13.37 0.03 2.21
C PRO A 77 12.72 0.86 3.32
N TYR A 78 12.26 2.07 2.98
CA TYR A 78 11.57 3.02 3.86
C TYR A 78 12.38 3.55 5.06
N ALA A 79 13.70 3.32 5.11
CA ALA A 79 14.52 3.68 6.27
C ALA A 79 15.31 5.00 6.12
N ASN A 80 15.72 5.37 4.91
CA ASN A 80 16.68 6.47 4.69
C ASN A 80 16.07 7.67 3.96
N GLU A 81 14.87 7.50 3.41
CA GLU A 81 14.20 8.45 2.54
C GLU A 81 14.00 9.86 3.13
N PRO A 82 13.71 10.07 4.43
CA PRO A 82 13.62 11.41 5.01
C PRO A 82 14.98 12.15 4.97
N ALA A 83 16.04 11.53 5.49
CA ALA A 83 17.37 12.15 5.62
C ALA A 83 18.05 12.34 4.25
N ASP A 84 17.98 11.35 3.37
CA ASP A 84 18.42 11.49 1.97
C ASP A 84 17.53 12.47 1.18
N GLY A 85 16.29 12.72 1.64
CA GLY A 85 15.37 13.70 1.07
C GLY A 85 15.83 15.13 1.35
N ALA A 86 16.12 15.43 2.62
CA ALA A 86 16.70 16.71 3.04
C ALA A 86 18.00 17.00 2.29
N ALA A 87 18.95 16.05 2.26
CA ALA A 87 20.25 16.27 1.61
C ALA A 87 20.14 16.57 0.10
N VAL A 88 19.18 15.96 -0.60
CA VAL A 88 18.92 16.25 -2.02
C VAL A 88 18.31 17.65 -2.21
N LEU A 89 17.52 18.14 -1.26
CA LEU A 89 16.93 19.48 -1.31
C LEU A 89 17.92 20.58 -0.92
N ASP A 90 18.77 20.35 0.09
CA ASP A 90 19.87 21.25 0.45
C ASP A 90 20.88 21.38 -0.69
N TRP A 91 21.25 20.26 -1.33
CA TRP A 91 22.07 20.28 -2.54
C TRP A 91 21.39 21.05 -3.69
N LEU A 92 20.09 20.84 -3.89
CA LEU A 92 19.31 21.52 -4.94
C LEU A 92 19.22 23.02 -4.70
N ALA A 93 19.10 23.48 -3.45
CA ALA A 93 19.07 24.90 -3.10
C ALA A 93 20.35 25.65 -3.56
N GLY A 94 21.49 24.95 -3.66
CA GLY A 94 22.74 25.50 -4.21
C GLY A 94 22.85 25.52 -5.75
N GLN A 95 21.87 24.98 -6.50
CA GLN A 95 21.98 24.83 -7.96
C GLN A 95 21.35 25.97 -8.76
N ASN A 96 22.09 26.50 -9.75
CA ASN A 96 21.61 27.53 -10.70
C ASN A 96 20.58 27.03 -11.74
N CYS A 97 19.87 25.93 -11.45
CA CYS A 97 18.99 25.23 -12.38
C CYS A 97 17.50 25.51 -12.17
N HIS A 98 17.12 26.18 -11.09
CA HIS A 98 15.74 26.51 -10.73
C HIS A 98 15.63 27.90 -10.08
N ASP A 99 14.43 28.31 -9.72
CA ASP A 99 14.12 29.63 -9.14
C ASP A 99 13.84 29.63 -7.63
N GLY A 100 14.20 28.56 -6.93
CA GLY A 100 13.98 28.40 -5.49
C GLY A 100 12.63 27.77 -5.13
N ARG A 101 11.71 27.58 -6.09
CA ARG A 101 10.46 26.86 -5.89
C ARG A 101 10.62 25.38 -6.24
N VAL A 102 10.15 24.49 -5.38
CA VAL A 102 10.26 23.03 -5.56
C VAL A 102 8.92 22.34 -5.37
N VAL A 103 8.57 21.41 -6.26
CA VAL A 103 7.49 20.43 -6.08
C VAL A 103 8.10 19.05 -5.84
N LEU A 104 7.65 18.35 -4.80
CA LEU A 104 8.06 16.98 -4.52
C LEU A 104 7.05 16.03 -5.19
N ALA A 105 7.50 15.08 -6.00
CA ALA A 105 6.61 14.25 -6.80
C ALA A 105 7.01 12.77 -6.82
N GLY A 106 6.01 11.89 -6.90
CA GLY A 106 6.24 10.48 -7.22
C GLY A 106 4.97 9.62 -7.21
N ALA A 107 5.12 8.41 -7.74
CA ALA A 107 4.13 7.33 -7.68
C ALA A 107 4.64 6.16 -6.83
N SER A 108 3.74 5.36 -6.24
CA SER A 108 4.09 4.15 -5.49
C SER A 108 5.11 4.47 -4.38
N TYR A 109 6.29 3.82 -4.36
CA TYR A 109 7.38 4.13 -3.43
C TYR A 109 7.92 5.56 -3.58
N ALA A 110 7.96 6.11 -4.80
CA ALA A 110 8.43 7.50 -4.99
C ALA A 110 7.47 8.54 -4.36
N ALA A 111 6.19 8.20 -4.19
CA ALA A 111 5.26 9.02 -3.43
C ALA A 111 5.60 9.03 -1.93
N TYR A 112 6.06 7.90 -1.37
CA TYR A 112 6.62 7.86 -0.02
C TYR A 112 7.85 8.76 0.10
N CYS A 113 8.79 8.71 -0.86
CA CYS A 113 9.95 9.60 -0.89
C CYS A 113 9.55 11.09 -0.89
N ALA A 114 8.52 11.46 -1.66
CA ALA A 114 8.03 12.84 -1.74
C ALA A 114 7.39 13.31 -0.42
N VAL A 115 6.58 12.49 0.23
CA VAL A 115 5.97 12.81 1.54
C VAL A 115 7.02 12.81 2.65
N ALA A 116 7.96 11.85 2.65
CA ALA A 116 9.05 11.77 3.61
C ALA A 116 9.99 12.98 3.54
N ALA A 117 10.26 13.51 2.36
CA ALA A 117 11.03 14.76 2.19
C ALA A 117 10.21 16.02 2.55
N ALA A 118 8.89 16.01 2.40
CA ALA A 118 8.04 17.12 2.86
C ALA A 118 8.01 17.24 4.39
N LEU A 119 8.12 16.12 5.10
CA LEU A 119 8.16 16.07 6.57
C LEU A 119 9.40 16.72 7.19
N THR A 120 10.48 16.96 6.43
CA THR A 120 11.67 17.67 6.94
C THR A 120 11.52 19.20 6.86
N ALA A 121 10.31 19.70 6.59
CA ALA A 121 9.96 21.12 6.45
C ALA A 121 10.93 21.96 5.58
N PRO A 122 11.41 21.46 4.42
CA PRO A 122 12.46 22.11 3.64
C PRO A 122 12.01 23.44 3.01
N ALA A 123 12.89 24.44 3.07
CA ALA A 123 12.67 25.73 2.45
C ALA A 123 12.49 25.60 0.91
N GLY A 124 11.67 26.48 0.33
CA GLY A 124 11.44 26.51 -1.12
C GLY A 124 10.42 25.49 -1.65
N VAL A 125 10.08 24.44 -0.91
CA VAL A 125 8.97 23.54 -1.31
C VAL A 125 7.64 24.30 -1.38
N ARG A 126 6.85 23.97 -2.39
CA ARG A 126 5.55 24.58 -2.69
C ARG A 126 4.39 23.58 -2.67
N GLY A 127 4.63 22.31 -2.97
CA GLY A 127 3.61 21.28 -2.88
C GLY A 127 4.15 19.87 -3.03
N VAL A 128 3.29 18.89 -2.71
CA VAL A 128 3.58 17.45 -2.84
C VAL A 128 2.58 16.80 -3.81
N LEU A 129 3.08 16.00 -4.75
CA LEU A 129 2.30 15.17 -5.65
C LEU A 129 2.55 13.70 -5.31
N ALA A 130 1.51 13.01 -4.84
CA ALA A 130 1.58 11.63 -4.38
C ALA A 130 0.55 10.77 -5.13
N ALA A 131 1.03 9.88 -6.01
CA ALA A 131 0.19 8.98 -6.79
C ALA A 131 0.28 7.52 -6.30
N VAL A 132 -0.86 6.81 -6.22
CA VAL A 132 -1.00 5.40 -5.79
C VAL A 132 -0.04 5.01 -4.65
N PRO A 133 -0.06 5.74 -3.53
CA PRO A 133 1.13 5.96 -2.72
C PRO A 133 1.36 4.81 -1.73
N ALA A 134 2.52 4.16 -1.85
CA ALA A 134 2.91 3.00 -1.04
C ALA A 134 3.58 3.47 0.27
N LEU A 135 2.80 4.06 1.18
CA LEU A 135 3.25 4.97 2.26
C LEU A 135 4.00 4.36 3.47
N GLY A 136 4.52 3.15 3.37
CA GLY A 136 5.37 2.57 4.40
C GLY A 136 5.35 1.04 4.46
N PRO A 137 6.14 0.44 5.38
CA PRO A 137 6.17 -1.01 5.56
C PRO A 137 4.81 -1.54 6.02
N GLY A 138 4.20 -0.99 7.07
CA GLY A 138 2.95 -1.50 7.63
C GLY A 138 1.75 -1.45 6.66
N GLU A 139 1.61 -0.35 5.90
CA GLU A 139 0.53 -0.17 4.91
C GLU A 139 0.67 -1.13 3.73
N THR A 140 1.91 -1.43 3.36
CA THR A 140 2.20 -2.33 2.24
C THR A 140 2.15 -3.80 2.68
N ALA A 141 2.49 -4.12 3.93
CA ALA A 141 2.37 -5.44 4.53
C ALA A 141 0.91 -5.86 4.80
N ARG A 142 0.04 -4.93 5.19
CA ARG A 142 -1.31 -5.25 5.70
C ARG A 142 -2.39 -4.32 5.16
N GLU A 143 -3.58 -4.87 4.96
CA GLU A 143 -4.80 -4.10 4.70
C GLU A 143 -5.20 -3.22 5.89
N PRO A 144 -6.03 -2.19 5.71
CA PRO A 144 -6.63 -1.43 6.83
C PRO A 144 -7.38 -2.31 7.84
N GLY A 145 -7.89 -3.47 7.40
CA GLY A 145 -8.52 -4.48 8.26
C GLY A 145 -7.56 -5.51 8.86
N GLY A 146 -6.24 -5.36 8.73
CA GLY A 146 -5.21 -6.19 9.38
C GLY A 146 -4.74 -7.44 8.62
N ALA A 147 -5.50 -7.90 7.62
CA ALA A 147 -5.12 -9.04 6.78
C ALA A 147 -3.79 -8.78 6.03
N ALA A 148 -2.92 -9.78 6.00
CA ALA A 148 -1.60 -9.70 5.38
C ALA A 148 -1.67 -9.76 3.84
N ARG A 149 -0.98 -8.83 3.16
CA ARG A 149 -0.85 -8.74 1.70
C ARG A 149 0.26 -9.68 1.24
N LEU A 150 -0.08 -10.69 0.44
CA LEU A 150 0.80 -11.83 0.13
C LEU A 150 1.47 -11.68 -1.25
N ALA A 151 0.79 -12.00 -2.36
CA ALA A 151 1.42 -12.14 -3.68
C ALA A 151 2.26 -10.92 -4.10
N CYS A 152 1.67 -9.72 -4.01
CA CYS A 152 2.35 -8.47 -4.39
C CYS A 152 3.51 -8.09 -3.46
N ARG A 153 3.57 -8.64 -2.24
CA ARG A 153 4.59 -8.30 -1.26
C ARG A 153 5.75 -9.28 -1.24
N VAL A 154 5.50 -10.57 -1.43
CA VAL A 154 6.57 -11.54 -1.76
C VAL A 154 7.26 -11.09 -3.05
N GLY A 155 6.51 -10.88 -4.14
CA GLY A 155 7.08 -10.50 -5.45
C GLY A 155 7.94 -9.22 -5.43
N TRP A 156 7.43 -8.13 -4.84
CA TRP A 156 8.21 -6.88 -4.74
C TRP A 156 9.49 -7.05 -3.90
N TRP A 157 9.43 -7.84 -2.82
CA TRP A 157 10.58 -8.01 -1.93
C TRP A 157 11.60 -9.02 -2.45
N THR A 158 11.18 -10.06 -3.18
CA THR A 158 12.09 -10.95 -3.91
C THR A 158 12.77 -10.21 -5.06
N GLU A 159 12.03 -9.40 -5.82
CA GLU A 159 12.58 -8.64 -6.95
C GLU A 159 13.52 -7.51 -6.49
N HIS A 160 13.13 -6.72 -5.48
CA HIS A 160 13.84 -5.48 -5.14
C HIS A 160 14.58 -5.49 -3.79
N GLY A 161 14.24 -6.38 -2.86
CA GLY A 161 14.77 -6.35 -1.50
C GLY A 161 16.30 -6.49 -1.45
N GLY A 162 16.98 -5.51 -0.84
CA GLY A 162 18.43 -5.51 -0.59
C GLY A 162 19.35 -5.35 -1.81
N THR A 163 18.83 -5.32 -3.04
CA THR A 163 19.67 -5.32 -4.24
C THR A 163 19.84 -3.95 -4.87
N ARG A 164 21.01 -3.75 -5.50
CA ARG A 164 21.32 -2.55 -6.27
C ARG A 164 20.52 -2.43 -7.58
N ARG A 165 20.10 -3.55 -8.17
CA ARG A 165 19.22 -3.61 -9.35
C ARG A 165 18.17 -4.73 -9.15
N PRO A 166 17.01 -4.69 -9.82
CA PRO A 166 15.99 -5.72 -9.72
C PRO A 166 16.49 -7.15 -10.06
N ARG A 167 16.01 -8.16 -9.33
CA ARG A 167 16.25 -9.58 -9.63
C ARG A 167 15.24 -10.07 -10.69
N ILE A 168 15.65 -10.10 -11.94
CA ILE A 168 14.80 -10.56 -13.05
C ILE A 168 14.58 -12.08 -12.97
N GLY A 169 13.37 -12.53 -13.26
CA GLY A 169 13.01 -13.96 -13.34
C GLY A 169 12.59 -14.60 -12.01
N VAL A 170 12.68 -13.89 -10.88
CA VAL A 170 12.25 -14.39 -9.56
C VAL A 170 10.73 -14.19 -9.39
N ALA A 171 9.94 -15.09 -9.98
CA ALA A 171 8.49 -15.07 -9.83
C ALA A 171 8.05 -15.58 -8.45
N ALA A 172 7.02 -14.96 -7.89
CA ALA A 172 6.25 -15.53 -6.78
C ALA A 172 5.04 -16.27 -7.37
N ASP A 173 5.26 -17.52 -7.77
CA ASP A 173 4.23 -18.39 -8.35
C ASP A 173 3.23 -18.93 -7.30
N GLU A 174 2.19 -19.61 -7.76
CA GLU A 174 1.11 -20.08 -6.89
C GLU A 174 1.57 -21.19 -5.92
N GLU A 175 2.62 -21.95 -6.25
CA GLU A 175 3.19 -23.00 -5.39
C GLU A 175 4.00 -22.37 -4.25
N LEU A 176 4.90 -21.42 -4.54
CA LEU A 176 5.60 -20.65 -3.51
C LEU A 176 4.63 -19.88 -2.60
N LEU A 177 3.55 -19.33 -3.16
CA LEU A 177 2.54 -18.61 -2.39
C LEU A 177 1.55 -19.54 -1.63
N ALA A 178 1.65 -20.85 -1.84
CA ALA A 178 0.97 -21.87 -1.04
C ALA A 178 1.80 -22.35 0.17
N GLU A 179 3.11 -22.06 0.21
CA GLU A 179 4.03 -22.48 1.27
C GLU A 179 3.92 -21.66 2.56
N LEU A 180 4.46 -22.20 3.67
CA LEU A 180 4.45 -21.59 5.00
C LEU A 180 5.73 -21.86 5.80
N PRO A 181 6.10 -20.95 6.73
CA PRO A 181 5.48 -19.66 7.01
C PRO A 181 5.85 -18.61 5.95
N VAL A 182 4.99 -17.60 5.73
CA VAL A 182 5.20 -16.57 4.70
C VAL A 182 6.51 -15.80 4.92
N VAL A 183 6.93 -15.60 6.18
CA VAL A 183 8.21 -14.95 6.50
C VAL A 183 9.44 -15.67 5.93
N GLU A 184 9.37 -16.96 5.60
CA GLU A 184 10.48 -17.71 4.99
C GLU A 184 10.50 -17.67 3.45
N LEU A 185 9.46 -17.18 2.77
CA LEU A 185 9.33 -17.40 1.32
C LEU A 185 10.46 -16.78 0.47
N PRO A 186 10.92 -15.53 0.69
CA PRO A 186 12.07 -15.00 -0.03
C PRO A 186 13.37 -15.75 0.29
N GLU A 187 13.50 -16.27 1.51
CA GLU A 187 14.70 -17.01 1.96
C GLU A 187 14.85 -18.33 1.19
N ARG A 188 13.72 -19.02 0.93
CA ARG A 188 13.68 -20.26 0.16
C ARG A 188 14.09 -20.08 -1.32
N VAL A 189 13.86 -18.91 -1.89
CA VAL A 189 14.15 -18.62 -3.32
C VAL A 189 15.49 -17.87 -3.51
N LEU A 190 15.93 -17.11 -2.51
CA LEU A 190 17.13 -16.26 -2.59
C LEU A 190 18.30 -16.76 -1.74
N GLY A 191 18.11 -17.79 -0.93
CA GLY A 191 19.09 -18.31 0.03
C GLY A 191 19.26 -17.46 1.30
N ALA A 192 18.68 -16.25 1.36
CA ALA A 192 18.76 -15.34 2.50
C ALA A 192 17.59 -14.35 2.53
N ALA A 193 17.32 -13.80 3.72
CA ALA A 193 16.27 -12.80 3.92
C ALA A 193 16.73 -11.45 3.33
N PRO A 194 15.97 -10.81 2.43
CA PRO A 194 16.29 -9.46 2.02
C PRO A 194 16.04 -8.48 3.19
N PRO A 195 16.88 -7.45 3.39
CA PRO A 195 16.75 -6.50 4.49
C PRO A 195 15.35 -5.90 4.63
N GLY A 196 14.86 -5.77 5.86
CA GLY A 196 13.54 -5.27 6.18
C GLY A 196 12.39 -6.27 5.97
N TRP A 197 12.64 -7.47 5.43
CA TRP A 197 11.58 -8.45 5.14
C TRP A 197 10.87 -9.00 6.38
N ARG A 198 11.61 -9.25 7.47
CA ARG A 198 11.04 -9.84 8.69
C ARG A 198 10.40 -8.75 9.55
N GLU A 199 11.05 -7.59 9.58
CA GLU A 199 10.61 -6.35 10.21
C GLU A 199 9.30 -5.82 9.62
N LEU A 200 9.11 -5.97 8.29
CA LEU A 200 7.89 -5.62 7.55
C LEU A 200 6.62 -6.19 8.18
N TRP A 201 6.67 -7.43 8.69
CA TRP A 201 5.50 -8.12 9.23
C TRP A 201 5.08 -7.63 10.63
N SER A 202 6.03 -7.11 11.39
CA SER A 202 5.82 -6.47 12.70
C SER A 202 5.61 -4.96 12.61
N ALA A 203 5.80 -4.35 11.42
CA ALA A 203 5.69 -2.91 11.24
C ALA A 203 4.25 -2.40 11.45
N PRO A 204 4.02 -1.41 12.32
CA PRO A 204 2.68 -0.88 12.56
C PRO A 204 2.16 -0.13 11.33
N ARG A 205 0.88 -0.33 11.00
CA ARG A 205 0.16 0.61 10.13
C ARG A 205 0.07 1.98 10.82
N ARG A 206 0.27 3.02 10.03
CA ARG A 206 0.24 4.44 10.40
C ARG A 206 1.31 4.84 11.42
N GLY A 207 2.54 4.36 11.18
CA GLY A 207 3.76 4.79 11.89
C GLY A 207 4.19 6.25 11.60
N ALA A 208 5.43 6.58 11.93
CA ALA A 208 5.94 7.97 12.05
C ALA A 208 5.54 8.94 10.90
N LEU A 209 5.60 8.53 9.63
CA LEU A 209 5.18 9.36 8.49
C LEU A 209 3.73 9.88 8.66
N TRP A 210 2.83 9.02 9.13
CA TRP A 210 1.41 9.29 9.27
C TRP A 210 1.06 10.18 10.47
N ALA A 211 1.94 10.24 11.47
CA ALA A 211 1.81 11.16 12.60
C ALA A 211 2.15 12.60 12.17
N GLY A 212 3.12 12.79 11.27
CA GLY A 212 3.56 14.11 10.83
C GLY A 212 2.71 14.79 9.76
N LEU A 213 1.81 14.08 9.06
CA LEU A 213 1.05 14.62 7.90
C LEU A 213 0.27 15.90 8.19
N ALA A 214 -0.27 16.02 9.42
CA ALA A 214 -1.04 17.19 9.84
C ALA A 214 -0.16 18.46 9.99
N GLY A 215 1.16 18.31 10.15
CA GLY A 215 2.12 19.42 10.18
C GLY A 215 2.54 19.92 8.79
N ILE A 216 2.21 19.20 7.71
CA ILE A 216 2.62 19.57 6.35
C ILE A 216 1.62 20.59 5.77
N GLY A 217 1.95 21.88 5.87
CA GLY A 217 1.08 22.98 5.42
C GLY A 217 1.07 23.26 3.90
N VAL A 218 2.01 22.73 3.12
CA VAL A 218 2.05 22.93 1.66
C VAL A 218 0.94 22.13 0.96
N PRO A 219 0.34 22.59 -0.15
CA PRO A 219 -0.70 21.85 -0.85
C PRO A 219 -0.31 20.45 -1.35
N LEU A 220 -1.30 19.54 -1.37
CA LEU A 220 -1.19 18.15 -1.83
C LEU A 220 -2.04 17.90 -3.09
N LEU A 221 -1.45 17.23 -4.08
CA LEU A 221 -2.18 16.50 -5.12
C LEU A 221 -2.06 14.99 -4.87
N ALA A 222 -3.14 14.39 -4.33
CA ALA A 222 -3.28 12.96 -4.13
C ALA A 222 -4.00 12.33 -5.33
N ILE A 223 -3.35 11.36 -5.98
CA ILE A 223 -3.87 10.66 -7.15
C ILE A 223 -4.01 9.18 -6.82
N GLY A 224 -5.16 8.59 -7.09
CA GLY A 224 -5.40 7.16 -6.88
C GLY A 224 -6.23 6.53 -7.97
N GLY A 225 -6.20 5.21 -8.03
CA GLY A 225 -7.11 4.40 -8.85
C GLY A 225 -8.15 3.71 -7.97
N THR A 226 -9.39 3.53 -8.42
CA THR A 226 -10.39 2.74 -7.68
C THR A 226 -10.07 1.24 -7.65
N ASP A 227 -9.30 0.75 -8.62
CA ASP A 227 -8.81 -0.64 -8.71
C ASP A 227 -7.39 -0.82 -8.12
N ASP A 228 -6.84 0.19 -7.43
CA ASP A 228 -5.48 0.20 -6.87
C ASP A 228 -5.40 -0.36 -5.43
N PRO A 229 -4.39 -1.18 -5.06
CA PRO A 229 -4.12 -1.58 -3.67
C PRO A 229 -4.10 -0.44 -2.64
N PHE A 230 -3.64 0.75 -3.00
CA PHE A 230 -3.49 1.88 -2.09
C PHE A 230 -4.62 2.91 -2.24
N ALA A 231 -5.73 2.57 -2.89
CA ALA A 231 -6.90 3.45 -3.04
C ALA A 231 -7.41 4.00 -1.68
N ALA A 232 -7.50 3.13 -0.67
CA ALA A 232 -7.91 3.51 0.69
C ALA A 232 -6.85 4.34 1.43
N ASP A 233 -5.56 4.05 1.24
CA ASP A 233 -4.47 4.81 1.85
C ASP A 233 -4.24 6.16 1.11
N THR A 234 -4.59 6.28 -0.17
CA THR A 234 -4.66 7.56 -0.93
C THR A 234 -5.71 8.48 -0.32
N LEU A 235 -6.90 7.94 -0.03
CA LEU A 235 -8.00 8.66 0.60
C LEU A 235 -7.63 9.11 2.03
N GLU A 236 -6.98 8.24 2.80
CA GLU A 236 -6.53 8.58 4.16
C GLU A 236 -5.35 9.58 4.17
N LEU A 237 -4.42 9.50 3.21
CA LEU A 237 -3.34 10.50 3.01
C LEU A 237 -3.95 11.87 2.79
N ALA A 238 -4.88 11.98 1.83
CA ALA A 238 -5.60 13.22 1.57
C ALA A 238 -6.33 13.69 2.84
N ARG A 239 -7.06 12.82 3.54
CA ARG A 239 -7.82 13.17 4.75
C ARG A 239 -6.96 13.64 5.93
N ARG A 240 -5.70 13.18 6.05
CA ARG A 240 -4.79 13.54 7.17
C ARG A 240 -3.84 14.70 6.87
N TRP A 241 -3.80 15.19 5.63
CA TRP A 241 -2.91 16.26 5.25
C TRP A 241 -3.24 17.59 5.96
N GLY A 242 -2.22 18.34 6.39
CA GLY A 242 -2.40 19.64 7.04
C GLY A 242 -2.85 20.75 6.07
N GLY A 243 -2.17 20.86 4.94
CA GLY A 243 -2.42 21.89 3.92
C GLY A 243 -3.63 21.64 3.00
N PRO A 244 -3.87 22.55 2.04
CA PRO A 244 -4.93 22.43 1.02
C PRO A 244 -4.77 21.16 0.17
N ARG A 245 -5.85 20.41 -0.08
CA ARG A 245 -5.79 19.13 -0.80
C ARG A 245 -6.57 19.09 -2.12
N ARG A 246 -6.02 18.35 -3.08
CA ARG A 246 -6.64 17.96 -4.34
C ARG A 246 -6.59 16.44 -4.42
N LEU A 247 -7.74 15.77 -4.35
CA LEU A 247 -7.86 14.31 -4.44
C LEU A 247 -8.52 13.90 -5.75
N VAL A 248 -7.87 13.03 -6.54
CA VAL A 248 -8.42 12.50 -7.80
C VAL A 248 -8.36 10.98 -7.79
N LEU A 249 -9.53 10.34 -7.82
CA LEU A 249 -9.69 8.88 -7.86
C LEU A 249 -10.24 8.44 -9.23
N GLY A 250 -9.35 8.02 -10.13
CA GLY A 250 -9.72 7.58 -11.48
C GLY A 250 -10.02 6.09 -11.59
N PRO A 251 -10.50 5.62 -12.76
CA PRO A 251 -10.84 4.23 -13.01
C PRO A 251 -9.58 3.45 -13.41
N TRP A 252 -8.60 3.45 -12.50
CA TRP A 252 -7.23 2.97 -12.72
C TRP A 252 -6.83 1.91 -11.69
N GLY A 253 -5.81 1.11 -12.02
CA GLY A 253 -5.04 0.34 -11.04
C GLY A 253 -3.70 1.02 -10.73
N HIS A 254 -2.74 0.26 -10.19
CA HIS A 254 -1.42 0.78 -9.78
C HIS A 254 -0.64 1.47 -10.92
N GLU A 255 -0.81 1.01 -12.16
CA GLU A 255 -0.14 1.55 -13.35
C GLU A 255 -0.77 2.88 -13.86
N LEU A 256 -1.78 3.42 -13.18
CA LEU A 256 -2.48 4.66 -13.54
C LEU A 256 -3.09 4.62 -14.96
N ASP A 257 -2.77 5.61 -15.81
CA ASP A 257 -3.41 5.77 -17.13
C ASP A 257 -2.75 4.96 -18.26
N THR A 258 -1.64 4.25 -18.01
CA THR A 258 -0.85 3.57 -19.06
C THR A 258 -1.63 2.53 -19.86
N ARG A 259 -2.49 1.74 -19.20
CA ARG A 259 -3.27 0.67 -19.83
C ARG A 259 -4.30 1.18 -20.83
N ARG A 260 -4.79 2.41 -20.66
CA ARG A 260 -5.76 3.09 -21.55
C ARG A 260 -5.45 4.60 -21.58
N PRO A 261 -4.37 5.01 -22.28
CA PRO A 261 -3.83 6.38 -22.23
C PRO A 261 -4.89 7.45 -22.47
N GLY A 262 -5.13 8.29 -21.47
CA GLY A 262 -6.10 9.40 -21.53
C GLY A 262 -7.57 9.03 -21.73
N ALA A 263 -7.94 7.74 -21.68
CA ALA A 263 -9.33 7.31 -21.87
C ALA A 263 -10.29 7.87 -20.81
N ALA A 264 -9.78 8.10 -19.58
CA ALA A 264 -10.51 8.76 -18.50
C ALA A 264 -10.35 10.30 -18.46
N LEU A 265 -9.66 10.91 -19.42
CA LEU A 265 -9.29 12.34 -19.40
C LEU A 265 -9.57 13.05 -20.74
N GLY A 266 -10.42 12.46 -21.59
CA GLY A 266 -10.76 13.02 -22.91
C GLY A 266 -9.57 13.07 -23.86
N GLY A 267 -8.73 12.04 -23.85
CA GLY A 267 -7.53 11.93 -24.69
C GLY A 267 -6.28 12.62 -24.12
N ARG A 268 -6.39 13.45 -23.08
CA ARG A 268 -5.24 14.02 -22.38
C ARG A 268 -4.56 12.99 -21.47
N ARG A 269 -3.24 13.08 -21.34
CA ARG A 269 -2.48 12.23 -20.41
C ARG A 269 -2.48 12.80 -19.00
N LEU A 270 -2.42 11.92 -18.00
CA LEU A 270 -2.49 12.29 -16.58
C LEU A 270 -1.43 13.34 -16.16
N GLY A 271 -0.25 13.32 -16.79
CA GLY A 271 0.79 14.34 -16.60
C GLY A 271 0.38 15.78 -16.96
N SER A 272 -0.67 16.00 -17.76
CA SER A 272 -1.18 17.35 -18.04
C SER A 272 -1.83 17.99 -16.82
N LEU A 273 -2.56 17.20 -16.01
CA LEU A 273 -3.08 17.62 -14.71
C LEU A 273 -1.94 17.91 -13.73
N TYR A 274 -0.91 17.04 -13.72
CA TYR A 274 0.25 17.19 -12.84
C TYR A 274 0.99 18.51 -13.12
N ALA A 275 1.25 18.80 -14.40
CA ALA A 275 1.92 20.02 -14.83
C ALA A 275 1.07 21.28 -14.65
N ALA A 276 -0.26 21.19 -14.75
CA ALA A 276 -1.15 22.30 -14.47
C ALA A 276 -1.18 22.64 -12.97
N TRP A 277 -1.37 21.65 -12.10
CA TRP A 277 -1.35 21.81 -10.65
C TRP A 277 0.02 22.30 -10.13
N ALA A 278 1.12 21.73 -10.64
CA ALA A 278 2.47 22.17 -10.28
C ALA A 278 2.76 23.62 -10.70
N ARG A 279 2.07 24.17 -11.71
CA ARG A 279 2.16 25.60 -12.06
C ARG A 279 1.33 26.46 -11.10
N ALA A 280 0.09 26.04 -10.80
CA ALA A 280 -0.77 26.74 -9.85
C ALA A 280 -0.08 26.89 -8.48
N VAL A 281 0.41 25.78 -7.92
CA VAL A 281 1.06 25.76 -6.59
C VAL A 281 2.39 26.54 -6.53
N CYS A 282 3.09 26.69 -7.66
CA CYS A 282 4.29 27.52 -7.76
C CYS A 282 3.98 29.00 -8.08
N GLY A 283 2.79 29.32 -8.58
CA GLY A 283 2.37 30.65 -9.02
C GLY A 283 1.42 31.32 -8.03
N GLU A 284 0.13 31.23 -8.30
CA GLU A 284 -0.95 31.86 -7.52
C GLU A 284 -1.26 31.15 -6.20
N GLY A 285 -0.78 29.90 -6.04
CA GLY A 285 -1.10 29.02 -4.93
C GLY A 285 -2.27 28.07 -5.25
N VAL A 286 -2.70 27.30 -4.24
CA VAL A 286 -3.84 26.38 -4.29
C VAL A 286 -4.56 26.48 -2.96
N SER A 287 -5.88 26.71 -2.96
CA SER A 287 -6.63 27.04 -1.74
C SER A 287 -7.88 26.17 -1.53
N GLY A 288 -8.26 25.96 -0.27
CA GLY A 288 -9.35 25.05 0.10
C GLY A 288 -9.12 23.59 -0.32
N ASP A 289 -10.15 22.76 -0.19
CA ASP A 289 -10.09 21.33 -0.49
C ASP A 289 -11.02 20.95 -1.65
N ARG A 290 -10.58 20.04 -2.52
CA ARG A 290 -11.42 19.48 -3.60
C ARG A 290 -11.14 17.99 -3.78
N ALA A 291 -12.19 17.20 -4.00
CA ALA A 291 -12.10 15.78 -4.31
C ALA A 291 -12.95 15.43 -5.53
N ALA A 292 -12.41 14.59 -6.43
CA ALA A 292 -13.07 14.12 -7.63
C ALA A 292 -12.89 12.61 -7.82
N ILE A 293 -13.93 11.93 -8.32
CA ILE A 293 -13.93 10.50 -8.59
C ILE A 293 -14.62 10.21 -9.94
N ALA A 294 -14.11 9.23 -10.68
CA ALA A 294 -14.71 8.78 -11.93
C ALA A 294 -15.72 7.65 -11.67
N THR A 295 -16.98 7.82 -12.10
CA THR A 295 -18.04 6.81 -11.95
C THR A 295 -18.14 5.83 -13.12
N ALA A 296 -17.32 6.00 -14.16
CA ALA A 296 -17.23 5.12 -15.33
C ALA A 296 -15.81 5.12 -15.96
N PRO A 297 -15.40 4.06 -16.70
CA PRO A 297 -14.04 3.92 -17.25
C PRO A 297 -13.60 4.98 -18.27
N ASN A 298 -14.55 5.74 -18.83
CA ASN A 298 -14.31 6.86 -19.76
C ASN A 298 -14.12 8.21 -19.03
N GLY A 299 -14.04 8.23 -17.70
CA GLY A 299 -13.90 9.48 -16.94
C GLY A 299 -15.19 10.28 -16.85
N ALA A 300 -16.30 9.61 -16.50
CA ALA A 300 -17.48 10.32 -16.00
C ALA A 300 -17.17 10.88 -14.60
N TRP A 301 -16.52 12.05 -14.55
CA TRP A 301 -16.07 12.63 -13.29
C TRP A 301 -17.21 13.28 -12.51
N ARG A 302 -17.08 13.21 -11.19
CA ARG A 302 -17.97 13.79 -10.18
C ARG A 302 -17.11 14.39 -9.08
N THR A 303 -17.51 15.51 -8.48
CA THR A 303 -16.98 15.86 -7.16
C THR A 303 -17.65 15.02 -6.07
N PHE A 304 -16.99 14.93 -4.91
CA PHE A 304 -17.56 14.36 -3.70
C PHE A 304 -17.00 15.08 -2.47
N THR A 305 -17.64 14.86 -1.33
CA THR A 305 -17.41 15.60 -0.08
C THR A 305 -17.33 14.65 1.12
N HIS A 306 -16.79 15.14 2.23
CA HIS A 306 -16.81 14.45 3.52
C HIS A 306 -17.55 15.31 4.56
N PRO A 307 -18.41 14.73 5.42
CA PRO A 307 -18.83 13.33 5.44
C PRO A 307 -19.62 12.93 4.17
N VAL A 308 -19.48 11.67 3.77
CA VAL A 308 -20.15 11.14 2.57
C VAL A 308 -21.62 10.83 2.91
N PRO A 309 -22.61 11.18 2.07
CA PRO A 309 -24.00 10.76 2.27
C PRO A 309 -24.11 9.24 2.34
N ALA A 310 -24.63 8.73 3.45
CA ALA A 310 -24.81 7.29 3.68
C ALA A 310 -26.25 6.86 3.37
N ARG A 311 -26.39 5.76 2.62
CA ARG A 311 -27.65 5.03 2.46
C ARG A 311 -27.50 3.63 3.03
N SER A 312 -28.18 3.38 4.14
CA SER A 312 -28.31 2.04 4.72
C SER A 312 -29.28 1.19 3.90
N VAL A 313 -28.90 -0.04 3.57
CA VAL A 313 -29.71 -1.00 2.78
C VAL A 313 -29.55 -2.41 3.36
N PRO A 314 -30.64 -3.10 3.74
CA PRO A 314 -30.55 -4.46 4.26
C PRO A 314 -30.10 -5.47 3.20
N LEU A 315 -29.38 -6.49 3.64
CA LEU A 315 -28.96 -7.63 2.83
C LEU A 315 -29.78 -8.87 3.18
N THR A 316 -30.23 -9.60 2.17
CA THR A 316 -30.84 -10.92 2.31
C THR A 316 -29.97 -11.99 1.65
N PRO A 317 -29.87 -13.21 2.19
CA PRO A 317 -29.24 -14.33 1.49
C PRO A 317 -29.78 -14.53 0.07
N LEU A 318 -28.88 -14.73 -0.89
CA LEU A 318 -29.22 -15.22 -2.22
C LEU A 318 -29.01 -16.74 -2.21
N PRO A 319 -30.06 -17.57 -2.35
CA PRO A 319 -29.92 -19.02 -2.31
C PRO A 319 -28.94 -19.55 -3.35
N ALA A 320 -28.36 -20.71 -3.07
CA ALA A 320 -27.77 -21.53 -4.11
C ALA A 320 -28.87 -21.91 -5.12
N GLU A 321 -28.54 -21.89 -6.42
CA GLU A 321 -29.43 -22.46 -7.42
C GLU A 321 -29.45 -23.98 -7.22
N THR A 322 -30.66 -24.55 -7.10
CA THR A 322 -30.84 -25.99 -7.24
C THR A 322 -30.45 -26.37 -8.65
N ALA A 323 -29.25 -26.93 -8.80
CA ALA A 323 -28.69 -27.31 -10.09
C ALA A 323 -29.61 -28.31 -10.80
N GLN A 324 -30.43 -27.81 -11.72
CA GLN A 324 -31.24 -28.63 -12.60
C GLN A 324 -30.30 -29.23 -13.65
N THR A 325 -30.00 -30.52 -13.50
CA THR A 325 -28.95 -31.22 -14.25
C THR A 325 -29.39 -31.55 -15.68
N ASP A 326 -29.53 -30.53 -16.52
CA ASP A 326 -29.70 -30.66 -17.98
C ASP A 326 -29.02 -29.49 -18.69
N ALA A 327 -27.77 -29.70 -19.12
CA ALA A 327 -27.05 -28.81 -20.02
C ALA A 327 -26.12 -29.62 -20.93
N PRO A 328 -26.35 -29.67 -22.27
CA PRO A 328 -25.37 -30.23 -23.20
C PRO A 328 -24.12 -29.33 -23.26
N SER A 329 -22.96 -29.94 -23.50
CA SER A 329 -21.68 -29.23 -23.58
C SER A 329 -21.64 -28.27 -24.78
N GLY A 330 -21.79 -26.98 -24.53
CA GLY A 330 -21.52 -25.90 -25.49
C GLY A 330 -20.38 -25.01 -25.01
N ASP A 331 -19.43 -24.70 -25.89
CA ASP A 331 -18.28 -23.84 -25.58
C ASP A 331 -18.73 -22.44 -25.16
N ALA A 332 -18.63 -22.13 -23.86
CA ALA A 332 -18.82 -20.78 -23.37
C ALA A 332 -17.70 -19.87 -23.91
N HIS A 333 -18.08 -18.78 -24.58
CA HIS A 333 -17.11 -17.82 -25.10
C HIS A 333 -16.22 -17.28 -23.96
N ARG A 334 -14.94 -17.64 -24.02
CA ARG A 334 -13.86 -17.11 -23.19
C ARG A 334 -13.67 -15.62 -23.47
N THR A 335 -14.50 -14.80 -22.83
CA THR A 335 -14.19 -13.39 -22.57
C THR A 335 -12.94 -13.32 -21.72
N ASP A 336 -12.15 -12.25 -21.87
CA ASP A 336 -10.82 -12.17 -21.25
C ASP A 336 -10.90 -12.21 -19.73
N GLY A 337 -10.64 -13.39 -19.17
CA GLY A 337 -10.53 -13.62 -17.74
C GLY A 337 -9.50 -12.67 -17.15
N ARG A 338 -9.87 -11.99 -16.07
CA ARG A 338 -9.03 -10.97 -15.42
C ARG A 338 -7.86 -11.63 -14.69
N THR A 339 -6.86 -12.07 -15.43
CA THR A 339 -5.53 -12.41 -14.91
C THR A 339 -4.87 -11.14 -14.38
N ILE A 340 -5.19 -10.81 -13.12
CA ILE A 340 -4.35 -9.94 -12.30
C ILE A 340 -3.12 -10.75 -11.84
N ASN A 341 -2.39 -11.29 -12.83
CA ASN A 341 -1.04 -11.77 -12.60
C ASN A 341 -0.24 -10.54 -12.17
N ALA A 342 0.23 -10.55 -10.92
CA ALA A 342 1.26 -9.63 -10.46
C ALA A 342 2.62 -10.03 -11.07
N ALA A 343 2.70 -9.97 -12.40
CA ALA A 343 3.97 -9.78 -13.08
C ALA A 343 4.62 -8.50 -12.52
N PRO A 344 5.97 -8.40 -12.53
CA PRO A 344 6.65 -7.18 -12.10
C PRO A 344 6.08 -5.98 -12.89
N ALA A 345 5.60 -4.98 -12.15
CA ALA A 345 4.78 -3.92 -12.71
C ALA A 345 5.58 -3.10 -13.73
N ARG A 346 4.99 -2.83 -14.90
CA ARG A 346 5.52 -1.80 -15.80
C ARG A 346 4.98 -0.44 -15.35
N GLU A 347 5.87 0.32 -14.74
CA GLU A 347 5.53 1.47 -13.92
C GLU A 347 4.93 2.65 -14.73
N PRO A 348 4.09 3.51 -14.11
CA PRO A 348 3.27 4.51 -14.81
C PRO A 348 3.97 5.49 -15.76
N TRP A 349 5.28 5.70 -15.59
CA TRP A 349 6.04 6.78 -16.23
C TRP A 349 6.50 6.47 -17.67
N GLU A 350 6.39 5.21 -18.15
CA GLU A 350 6.92 4.78 -19.47
C GLU A 350 6.36 5.59 -20.66
N HIS A 351 5.22 6.28 -20.50
CA HIS A 351 4.47 6.86 -21.60
C HIS A 351 4.15 8.36 -21.46
N LEU A 352 4.99 9.18 -20.82
CA LEU A 352 4.82 10.66 -20.82
C LEU A 352 5.18 11.36 -22.15
N ALA A 353 5.13 10.63 -23.26
CA ALA A 353 5.14 11.15 -24.62
C ALA A 353 3.82 10.81 -25.31
N SER A 354 3.09 11.83 -25.77
CA SER A 354 2.20 11.69 -26.92
C SER A 354 3.04 11.79 -28.20
N PRO A 355 2.71 11.07 -29.28
CA PRO A 355 3.11 11.44 -30.62
C PRO A 355 2.49 12.80 -31.02
N GLU A 356 3.14 13.50 -31.94
CA GLU A 356 2.54 14.63 -32.68
C GLU A 356 1.30 14.14 -33.47
N PRO A 357 0.30 15.00 -33.74
CA PRO A 357 -0.85 14.65 -34.58
C PRO A 357 -0.40 14.44 -36.03
N THR A 358 -0.49 13.21 -36.52
CA THR A 358 -0.27 12.91 -37.95
C THR A 358 -1.34 13.58 -38.81
N ASP A 359 -0.90 14.29 -39.85
CA ASP A 359 -1.74 15.12 -40.70
C ASP A 359 -2.87 14.36 -41.41
N ARG A 360 -3.99 15.04 -41.66
CA ARG A 360 -5.17 14.51 -42.35
C ARG A 360 -5.06 14.73 -43.87
N SER A 361 -4.24 13.94 -44.55
CA SER A 361 -4.28 13.90 -46.02
C SER A 361 -3.95 12.52 -46.62
N GLN A 362 -4.99 11.68 -46.77
CA GLN A 362 -5.38 10.97 -48.02
C GLN A 362 -6.35 9.81 -47.72
N ALA A 363 -7.28 9.55 -48.64
CA ALA A 363 -8.22 8.42 -48.58
C ALA A 363 -7.92 7.42 -49.71
N GLY A 364 -8.05 6.12 -49.46
CA GLY A 364 -7.75 5.10 -50.46
C GLY A 364 -8.14 3.68 -50.10
N ALA A 365 -9.29 3.24 -50.63
CA ALA A 365 -9.71 1.86 -50.91
C ALA A 365 -9.59 0.75 -49.84
N VAL A 366 -10.74 0.16 -49.51
CA VAL A 366 -10.85 -1.18 -48.89
C VAL A 366 -10.65 -2.25 -49.97
N VAL A 367 -9.87 -3.30 -49.67
CA VAL A 367 -10.04 -4.64 -50.27
C VAL A 367 -9.97 -5.69 -49.16
N THR A 368 -10.92 -6.62 -49.14
CA THR A 368 -11.02 -7.70 -48.17
C THR A 368 -10.31 -8.97 -48.64
N ARG A 369 -9.83 -9.78 -47.68
CA ARG A 369 -9.83 -11.24 -47.81
C ARG A 369 -9.81 -11.90 -46.44
N ALA A 370 -10.65 -12.92 -46.28
CA ALA A 370 -10.66 -13.81 -45.12
C ALA A 370 -9.96 -15.13 -45.49
N ALA A 371 -9.40 -15.82 -44.50
CA ALA A 371 -9.49 -17.28 -44.33
C ALA A 371 -8.72 -17.73 -43.06
N ASP A 372 -9.48 -18.21 -42.08
CA ASP A 372 -9.33 -19.50 -41.41
C ASP A 372 -7.96 -20.10 -40.96
N HIS A 373 -8.00 -20.49 -39.67
CA HIS A 373 -7.76 -21.86 -39.16
C HIS A 373 -6.46 -22.28 -38.44
N ALA A 374 -6.69 -23.24 -37.54
CA ALA A 374 -5.80 -24.27 -37.02
C ALA A 374 -4.60 -23.86 -36.11
N ARG A 375 -4.81 -24.05 -34.80
CA ARG A 375 -3.74 -24.26 -33.81
C ARG A 375 -3.09 -25.63 -34.04
N ARG A 376 -1.78 -25.78 -33.80
CA ARG A 376 -1.17 -27.00 -33.24
C ARG A 376 0.22 -26.70 -32.68
N THR A 377 0.58 -27.40 -31.61
CA THR A 377 1.86 -27.30 -30.90
C THR A 377 2.86 -28.33 -31.43
N PRO A 378 4.18 -28.06 -31.38
CA PRO A 378 5.22 -29.07 -31.52
C PRO A 378 5.76 -29.49 -30.15
N ALA A 379 5.86 -30.81 -29.94
CA ALA A 379 6.64 -31.41 -28.86
C ALA A 379 7.51 -32.54 -29.45
N ASP A 380 8.82 -32.26 -29.45
CA ASP A 380 9.95 -33.20 -29.30
C ASP A 380 10.34 -34.31 -30.33
N MET A 381 11.66 -34.52 -30.34
CA MET A 381 12.47 -35.69 -30.77
C MET A 381 12.70 -36.12 -32.25
N ARG A 382 13.90 -35.72 -32.73
CA ARG A 382 15.07 -36.56 -33.16
C ARG A 382 15.04 -37.46 -34.43
N ALA A 383 16.22 -37.48 -35.10
CA ALA A 383 16.79 -38.52 -36.00
C ALA A 383 16.16 -38.69 -37.40
N HIS A 384 16.87 -39.09 -38.49
CA HIS A 384 18.30 -39.33 -38.74
C HIS A 384 18.62 -39.19 -40.28
N GLY A 385 19.90 -39.07 -40.66
CA GLY A 385 20.42 -39.20 -42.05
C GLY A 385 20.61 -37.87 -42.80
N LEU A 386 21.81 -37.38 -43.15
CA LEU A 386 22.88 -37.88 -44.05
C LEU A 386 22.46 -38.03 -45.53
N GLN A 387 22.97 -37.15 -46.41
CA GLN A 387 23.98 -37.52 -47.43
C GLN A 387 24.57 -36.33 -48.26
N THR A 388 25.85 -36.49 -48.64
CA THR A 388 26.59 -36.03 -49.84
C THR A 388 26.59 -34.57 -50.36
N ARG A 389 27.83 -34.03 -50.46
CA ARG A 389 28.36 -33.00 -51.40
C ARG A 389 28.34 -33.48 -52.88
N PRO A 390 28.41 -32.62 -53.93
CA PRO A 390 29.63 -31.83 -54.28
C PRO A 390 29.48 -30.42 -54.92
N THR A 391 30.65 -29.77 -55.03
CA THR A 391 31.07 -28.48 -55.65
C THR A 391 31.23 -28.54 -57.19
N PRO A 392 31.64 -27.47 -57.94
CA PRO A 392 32.14 -26.11 -57.59
C PRO A 392 31.19 -24.98 -58.10
N VAL A 393 31.48 -23.68 -58.38
CA VAL A 393 32.66 -22.78 -58.62
C VAL A 393 32.24 -21.36 -58.12
N GLY A 394 33.06 -20.34 -57.78
CA GLY A 394 34.52 -20.12 -57.65
C GLY A 394 34.87 -18.61 -57.82
N GLU A 395 36.13 -18.21 -57.55
CA GLU A 395 36.75 -16.85 -57.73
C GLU A 395 36.16 -15.65 -56.92
N ALA A 396 36.94 -14.70 -56.35
CA ALA A 396 38.39 -14.60 -56.13
C ALA A 396 38.77 -13.70 -54.89
N LEU A 397 40.00 -13.90 -54.38
CA LEU A 397 41.01 -13.03 -53.70
C LEU A 397 40.61 -11.62 -53.14
N GLU A 398 41.17 -11.05 -52.06
CA GLU A 398 42.44 -11.19 -51.30
C GLU A 398 42.20 -11.18 -49.75
N HIS A 399 42.91 -11.92 -48.86
CA HIS A 399 44.26 -11.70 -48.27
C HIS A 399 44.46 -10.33 -47.53
N ARG A 400 44.98 -10.23 -46.28
CA ARG A 400 45.74 -11.10 -45.34
C ARG A 400 45.27 -10.90 -43.86
N SER A 401 45.18 -11.92 -42.99
CA SER A 401 46.18 -12.39 -41.97
C SER A 401 46.80 -11.31 -41.05
N SER A 402 47.07 -11.46 -39.74
CA SER A 402 46.78 -12.43 -38.63
C SER A 402 47.34 -11.81 -37.30
N LYS A 403 47.45 -12.38 -36.07
CA LYS A 403 47.30 -13.73 -35.45
C LYS A 403 47.25 -13.61 -33.89
N HIS A 404 46.89 -14.67 -33.14
CA HIS A 404 47.21 -14.87 -31.69
C HIS A 404 48.54 -15.68 -31.54
N PRO A 405 49.32 -15.61 -30.43
CA PRO A 405 48.98 -16.29 -29.15
C PRO A 405 49.55 -15.68 -27.82
N ASP A 406 49.23 -16.32 -26.69
CA ASP A 406 49.83 -16.15 -25.32
C ASP A 406 50.98 -17.18 -25.07
N PRO A 407 51.56 -17.33 -23.85
CA PRO A 407 52.14 -16.39 -22.88
C PRO A 407 53.62 -16.71 -22.51
N PRO A 408 54.33 -15.83 -21.75
CA PRO A 408 54.88 -16.22 -20.42
C PRO A 408 54.98 -15.02 -19.42
N GLY A 409 55.41 -15.14 -18.14
CA GLY A 409 55.70 -16.30 -17.27
C GLY A 409 56.62 -16.01 -16.06
N SER A 410 56.22 -16.42 -14.84
CA SER A 410 56.97 -16.64 -13.57
C SER A 410 58.03 -15.63 -13.04
N ALA A 411 57.81 -15.10 -11.82
CA ALA A 411 58.85 -14.73 -10.83
C ALA A 411 58.27 -14.61 -9.39
N ASP A 412 59.11 -14.88 -8.38
CA ASP A 412 58.91 -14.84 -6.90
C ASP A 412 60.33 -14.59 -6.28
N PRO A 413 60.62 -14.35 -4.96
CA PRO A 413 59.78 -14.43 -3.75
C PRO A 413 60.05 -13.36 -2.63
N THR A 414 59.54 -13.63 -1.41
CA THR A 414 59.99 -13.23 -0.03
C THR A 414 59.50 -11.96 0.70
N HIS A 415 58.81 -12.20 1.85
CA HIS A 415 58.76 -11.52 3.17
C HIS A 415 58.50 -9.98 3.28
N ILE A 416 57.81 -9.43 4.30
CA ILE A 416 58.07 -9.48 5.77
C ILE A 416 56.80 -9.16 6.61
N SER A 417 56.67 -9.84 7.78
CA SER A 417 55.89 -9.51 9.02
C SER A 417 54.35 -9.48 9.11
N GLU A 418 53.91 -9.86 10.32
CA GLU A 418 52.56 -9.88 10.95
C GLU A 418 52.26 -8.51 11.67
N PRO A 419 51.24 -8.29 12.57
CA PRO A 419 50.28 -9.24 13.19
C PRO A 419 48.82 -8.77 13.49
N THR A 420 48.05 -9.72 14.05
CA THR A 420 46.90 -9.64 15.02
C THR A 420 46.09 -8.33 15.13
N THR A 421 44.77 -8.30 14.86
CA THR A 421 43.65 -8.82 15.68
C THR A 421 43.53 -8.32 17.13
N ARG A 422 42.53 -7.47 17.40
CA ARG A 422 41.70 -7.42 18.65
C ARG A 422 40.65 -6.30 18.59
N SER A 423 39.38 -6.61 18.89
CA SER A 423 38.39 -5.69 19.50
C SER A 423 37.06 -6.42 19.78
N ALA A 424 37.04 -7.21 20.85
CA ALA A 424 35.83 -7.53 21.63
C ALA A 424 35.88 -6.66 22.91
N ASP A 425 34.81 -6.37 23.65
CA ASP A 425 33.37 -6.65 23.49
C ASP A 425 32.59 -5.60 24.28
N ALA A 426 31.26 -5.49 24.12
CA ALA A 426 30.42 -4.65 24.98
C ALA A 426 29.01 -5.25 25.17
N THR A 427 28.73 -5.77 26.36
CA THR A 427 27.53 -6.59 26.63
C THR A 427 26.50 -5.89 27.54
N HIS A 428 25.23 -6.27 27.32
CA HIS A 428 24.00 -5.84 28.00
C HIS A 428 24.04 -5.61 29.53
N GLN A 429 23.19 -4.65 29.97
CA GLN A 429 22.20 -4.86 31.06
C GLN A 429 21.14 -3.73 31.06
N MET A 430 20.06 -3.81 31.86
CA MET A 430 18.79 -4.53 31.63
C MET A 430 17.71 -3.91 32.55
N SER A 431 16.40 -4.19 32.32
CA SER A 431 15.24 -3.85 33.18
C SER A 431 15.02 -2.35 33.47
N GLU A 432 13.92 -1.85 34.05
CA GLU A 432 12.45 -2.05 34.00
C GLU A 432 11.92 -1.19 35.17
N ASP A 433 10.91 -0.32 35.00
CA ASP A 433 9.71 -0.39 35.86
C ASP A 433 8.55 0.57 35.52
N ILE A 434 7.39 0.10 35.99
CA ILE A 434 5.99 0.55 35.96
C ILE A 434 5.71 1.97 36.50
N GLN A 435 4.78 2.71 35.87
CA GLN A 435 3.52 3.16 36.51
C GLN A 435 2.51 3.75 35.52
N ALA A 436 1.23 3.74 35.91
CA ALA A 436 0.08 4.13 35.10
C ALA A 436 -0.88 5.03 35.88
N HIS A 437 -1.66 5.86 35.19
CA HIS A 437 -2.89 6.46 35.72
C HIS A 437 -3.93 6.66 34.60
N ASP A 438 -5.20 6.56 35.00
CA ASP A 438 -6.41 6.62 34.18
C ASP A 438 -7.37 7.66 34.75
N VAL A 439 -7.87 8.58 33.92
CA VAL A 439 -9.10 9.34 34.17
C VAL A 439 -9.77 9.71 32.84
N SER A 440 -11.09 9.59 32.79
CA SER A 440 -11.93 9.95 31.64
C SER A 440 -12.47 11.39 31.68
N ALA A 441 -12.69 11.99 30.51
CA ALA A 441 -13.78 12.94 30.25
C ALA A 441 -13.92 13.23 28.73
N GLY A 442 -15.14 13.43 28.25
CA GLY A 442 -15.43 13.95 26.91
C GLY A 442 -16.47 15.08 26.96
N PRO A 443 -16.47 16.04 26.01
CA PRO A 443 -17.42 17.15 26.00
C PRO A 443 -18.64 16.91 25.08
N ALA A 444 -19.82 17.35 25.54
CA ALA A 444 -21.01 17.56 24.72
C ALA A 444 -21.05 19.04 24.23
N PRO A 445 -21.84 19.39 23.19
CA PRO A 445 -21.69 20.65 22.47
C PRO A 445 -22.48 21.83 23.07
N LEU A 446 -22.11 23.05 22.68
CA LEU A 446 -22.91 24.27 22.84
C LEU A 446 -23.12 24.95 21.48
N HIS A 447 -24.35 25.44 21.25
CA HIS A 447 -24.72 26.25 20.09
C HIS A 447 -24.48 27.75 20.37
N GLY A 448 -24.17 28.55 19.33
CA GLY A 448 -23.99 30.00 19.47
C GLY A 448 -23.60 30.72 18.17
N VAL A 449 -24.58 30.98 17.31
CA VAL A 449 -24.52 31.75 16.05
C VAL A 449 -25.77 32.66 16.09
N PRO A 450 -25.74 33.98 15.78
CA PRO A 450 -25.29 34.48 14.47
C PRO A 450 -24.59 35.87 14.38
N GLU A 451 -23.93 36.04 13.23
CA GLU A 451 -23.90 37.23 12.34
C GLU A 451 -23.88 38.66 12.90
N ARG A 452 -22.87 39.44 12.45
CA ARG A 452 -23.11 40.49 11.42
C ARG A 452 -21.84 40.85 10.65
N ASP A 453 -22.04 41.29 9.42
CA ASP A 453 -21.02 41.73 8.45
C ASP A 453 -21.08 43.28 8.29
N PRO A 454 -20.38 43.91 7.33
CA PRO A 454 -19.14 44.65 7.55
C PRO A 454 -19.32 46.18 7.46
N ASP A 455 -18.23 46.96 7.57
CA ASP A 455 -18.03 48.08 6.63
C ASP A 455 -16.59 48.67 6.53
N GLU A 456 -16.26 49.02 5.28
CA GLU A 456 -15.48 50.18 4.79
C GLU A 456 -14.01 50.53 5.21
N ARG A 457 -13.10 50.31 4.23
CA ARG A 457 -12.25 51.32 3.52
C ARG A 457 -10.87 51.85 4.03
N THR A 458 -9.90 51.70 3.11
CA THR A 458 -8.87 52.68 2.62
C THR A 458 -7.58 53.05 3.40
N PHE A 459 -6.48 52.40 2.97
CA PHE A 459 -5.21 53.00 2.47
C PHE A 459 -4.16 53.71 3.41
N PRO A 460 -2.89 53.93 2.95
CA PRO A 460 -1.66 54.04 3.77
C PRO A 460 -0.88 55.36 3.43
N PRO A 461 0.47 55.49 3.27
CA PRO A 461 1.67 54.73 3.75
C PRO A 461 2.85 55.59 4.33
N ALA A 462 3.85 54.93 4.94
CA ALA A 462 5.26 55.35 5.10
C ALA A 462 6.10 54.08 5.45
N SER A 463 7.34 53.77 5.02
CA SER A 463 8.61 54.51 4.82
C SER A 463 9.26 54.99 6.14
N THR A 464 10.56 54.80 6.46
CA THR A 464 11.73 54.35 5.65
C THR A 464 12.91 53.85 6.53
N THR A 465 14.00 53.36 5.89
CA THR A 465 15.44 53.38 6.32
C THR A 465 16.00 52.53 7.48
N HIS A 466 16.87 51.57 7.10
CA HIS A 466 18.15 51.18 7.75
C HIS A 466 19.26 52.25 7.47
N PRO A 467 20.55 52.21 7.95
CA PRO A 467 21.37 51.03 8.34
C PRO A 467 22.43 51.24 9.47
N ASN A 468 23.48 50.40 9.46
CA ASN A 468 24.76 50.41 10.20
C ASN A 468 24.76 49.93 11.68
N VAL A 469 25.85 49.38 12.25
CA VAL A 469 26.99 48.50 11.81
C VAL A 469 27.85 48.26 13.07
N GLY A 470 28.44 47.07 13.30
CA GLY A 470 29.44 46.91 14.38
C GLY A 470 29.81 45.47 14.82
N ALA A 471 31.10 45.15 14.75
CA ALA A 471 31.83 44.00 15.33
C ALA A 471 33.36 44.30 15.20
N PRO A 472 34.34 43.50 15.73
CA PRO A 472 34.30 42.34 16.64
C PRO A 472 35.30 42.43 17.84
N ALA A 473 35.29 41.44 18.76
CA ALA A 473 36.37 41.10 19.74
C ALA A 473 36.07 39.71 20.37
N THR A 474 36.87 38.64 20.34
CA THR A 474 38.23 38.29 20.87
C THR A 474 38.30 37.83 22.35
N ARG A 475 38.90 36.63 22.54
CA ARG A 475 39.29 35.92 23.80
C ARG A 475 40.57 36.55 24.43
N PRO A 476 41.02 36.28 25.70
CA PRO A 476 41.48 34.94 26.15
C PRO A 476 41.56 34.60 27.69
N ALA A 477 42.07 33.38 27.97
CA ALA A 477 42.96 32.93 29.08
C ALA A 477 42.52 32.71 30.56
N ASP A 478 42.72 31.46 31.01
CA ASP A 478 43.47 30.92 32.20
C ASP A 478 43.33 31.47 33.64
N ALA A 479 43.16 30.54 34.61
CA ALA A 479 43.98 30.36 35.84
C ALA A 479 43.52 29.12 36.67
N ALA A 480 44.33 28.66 37.65
CA ALA A 480 44.04 27.46 38.47
C ALA A 480 44.58 27.53 39.92
N ASN A 481 43.97 26.79 40.86
CA ASN A 481 44.53 26.20 42.11
C ASN A 481 43.40 25.41 42.83
N LYS A 482 43.56 24.15 43.29
CA LYS A 482 44.38 23.55 44.38
C LYS A 482 43.80 23.69 45.80
N ALA A 483 43.53 22.54 46.43
CA ALA A 483 43.74 22.26 47.86
C ALA A 483 43.76 20.73 48.11
N ASP A 484 44.77 20.23 48.82
CA ASP A 484 44.85 18.86 49.36
C ASP A 484 44.58 18.87 50.87
N VAL A 485 43.93 17.84 51.44
CA VAL A 485 44.08 17.42 52.86
C VAL A 485 43.86 15.90 53.01
N ASP A 486 44.95 15.18 53.33
CA ASP A 486 45.11 13.96 54.14
C ASP A 486 44.34 12.63 53.97
N ARG A 487 45.04 11.60 54.47
CA ARG A 487 44.81 10.13 54.61
C ARG A 487 45.34 9.75 56.02
N PRO A 488 45.47 8.47 56.45
CA PRO A 488 44.85 7.17 56.08
C PRO A 488 44.08 6.55 57.30
N VAL A 489 43.69 5.26 57.39
CA VAL A 489 44.49 4.10 57.90
C VAL A 489 43.64 2.79 58.00
N HIS A 490 44.22 1.64 57.61
CA HIS A 490 44.05 0.19 57.99
C HIS A 490 42.70 -0.41 58.51
N ASP A 491 42.35 -1.71 58.37
CA ASP A 491 42.88 -2.93 57.67
C ASP A 491 41.77 -4.03 57.62
N VAL A 492 41.58 -4.88 56.59
CA VAL A 492 42.17 -6.25 56.32
C VAL A 492 41.75 -7.34 57.35
N PRO A 493 41.44 -8.64 57.00
CA PRO A 493 41.53 -9.39 55.73
C PRO A 493 40.25 -10.16 55.26
N ALA A 494 40.39 -10.96 54.18
CA ALA A 494 39.53 -12.10 53.78
C ALA A 494 40.28 -13.44 54.15
N PRO A 495 40.24 -14.62 53.46
CA PRO A 495 39.43 -15.14 52.32
C PRO A 495 38.99 -16.64 52.47
N GLN A 496 38.66 -17.31 51.34
CA GLN A 496 38.70 -18.79 51.07
C GLN A 496 37.46 -19.65 51.46
N VAL A 497 37.07 -20.75 50.76
CA VAL A 497 37.48 -21.36 49.46
C VAL A 497 36.36 -22.26 48.86
N LEU A 498 36.52 -22.65 47.57
CA LEU A 498 35.73 -23.62 46.75
C LEU A 498 35.88 -25.11 47.25
N PRO A 499 35.27 -26.20 46.67
CA PRO A 499 34.80 -26.38 45.27
C PRO A 499 33.59 -27.31 44.95
N ASP A 500 33.20 -27.28 43.67
CA ASP A 500 32.74 -28.33 42.71
C ASP A 500 31.89 -29.56 43.14
N GLY A 501 30.86 -29.88 42.33
CA GLY A 501 30.20 -31.20 42.31
C GLY A 501 28.88 -31.32 41.52
N GLU A 502 28.93 -31.98 40.35
CA GLU A 502 27.79 -32.55 39.57
C GLU A 502 27.96 -34.08 39.46
N PRO A 503 26.99 -34.92 38.97
CA PRO A 503 25.59 -34.67 38.57
C PRO A 503 24.56 -35.73 39.11
N ALA A 504 23.32 -35.65 38.60
CA ALA A 504 22.34 -36.74 38.40
C ALA A 504 21.51 -37.30 39.58
N GLY A 505 20.30 -37.81 39.26
CA GLY A 505 19.42 -38.55 40.18
C GLY A 505 17.93 -38.46 39.80
N SER A 506 17.18 -39.58 39.84
CA SER A 506 15.80 -39.67 39.34
C SER A 506 14.73 -39.92 40.41
N ALA A 507 13.55 -39.31 40.18
CA ALA A 507 12.21 -39.86 40.42
C ALA A 507 11.61 -40.05 41.84
N HIS A 508 10.28 -40.16 41.80
CA HIS A 508 9.31 -40.73 42.76
C HIS A 508 8.62 -39.87 43.84
N GLN A 509 7.44 -40.39 44.21
CA GLN A 509 6.37 -39.79 45.03
C GLN A 509 6.47 -40.22 46.50
N PRO A 510 5.58 -39.71 47.37
CA PRO A 510 4.76 -40.64 48.17
C PRO A 510 3.23 -40.37 48.07
N SER A 511 2.43 -41.18 48.77
CA SER A 511 1.00 -41.42 48.46
C SER A 511 0.02 -41.39 49.67
N VAL A 512 -1.20 -40.90 49.42
CA VAL A 512 -2.55 -41.42 49.80
C VAL A 512 -2.77 -42.22 51.10
N ASP A 513 -3.76 -41.80 51.93
CA ASP A 513 -4.84 -42.61 52.58
C ASP A 513 -5.84 -41.65 53.31
N THR A 514 -7.12 -41.92 53.69
CA THR A 514 -8.32 -42.56 53.08
C THR A 514 -9.62 -42.10 53.83
N ARG A 515 -10.81 -42.42 53.24
CA ARG A 515 -12.15 -42.66 53.91
C ARG A 515 -12.88 -41.46 54.58
N ALA A 516 -14.22 -41.41 54.71
CA ALA A 516 -15.35 -42.14 54.07
C ALA A 516 -16.73 -41.43 54.33
N ASP A 517 -17.76 -41.79 53.57
CA ASP A 517 -19.21 -41.39 53.61
C ASP A 517 -20.02 -42.12 54.73
N PRO A 518 -21.25 -41.69 55.21
CA PRO A 518 -22.52 -41.70 54.41
C PRO A 518 -23.80 -40.84 54.81
N VAL A 519 -24.51 -40.31 53.80
CA VAL A 519 -25.96 -40.45 53.45
C VAL A 519 -27.16 -40.23 54.48
N LEU A 520 -27.88 -39.08 54.35
CA LEU A 520 -29.37 -38.81 54.39
C LEU A 520 -30.28 -39.21 55.62
N PRO A 521 -31.61 -38.82 55.72
CA PRO A 521 -32.49 -37.82 55.04
C PRO A 521 -33.49 -36.98 55.96
N LEU A 522 -34.43 -36.22 55.34
CA LEU A 522 -35.83 -35.80 55.76
C LEU A 522 -36.19 -34.31 56.12
N ARG A 523 -37.51 -34.04 56.19
CA ARG A 523 -38.31 -32.76 56.13
C ARG A 523 -39.30 -32.65 57.34
N PRO A 524 -40.23 -31.66 57.48
CA PRO A 524 -40.33 -30.23 57.09
C PRO A 524 -40.60 -29.32 58.34
N PRO A 525 -41.26 -28.14 58.25
CA PRO A 525 -42.73 -28.08 58.44
C PRO A 525 -43.48 -27.09 57.48
N VAL A 526 -44.83 -27.05 57.58
CA VAL A 526 -45.75 -26.18 56.79
C VAL A 526 -46.97 -25.82 57.66
N ASP A 527 -47.47 -24.57 57.59
CA ASP A 527 -48.85 -24.05 57.84
C ASP A 527 -48.79 -22.52 58.15
N GLY A 528 -49.75 -21.64 57.80
CA GLY A 528 -50.89 -21.78 56.88
C GLY A 528 -51.88 -20.58 56.89
N SER A 529 -51.95 -19.81 55.78
CA SER A 529 -53.09 -18.93 55.35
C SER A 529 -53.50 -17.70 56.22
N PRO A 530 -54.41 -16.81 55.75
CA PRO A 530 -54.50 -16.18 54.41
C PRO A 530 -54.78 -14.64 54.42
N ALA A 531 -54.52 -13.94 53.31
CA ALA A 531 -55.08 -12.60 53.00
C ALA A 531 -55.19 -12.39 51.46
N ALA A 532 -56.00 -11.42 50.99
CA ALA A 532 -56.54 -11.43 49.62
C ALA A 532 -56.25 -10.19 48.75
N ALA A 533 -56.44 -10.39 47.43
CA ALA A 533 -56.67 -9.41 46.36
C ALA A 533 -55.50 -8.50 45.89
N GLY A 534 -55.30 -8.43 44.57
CA GLY A 534 -54.28 -7.58 43.94
C GLY A 534 -53.98 -7.91 42.47
N ALA A 535 -54.99 -8.20 41.64
CA ALA A 535 -54.77 -8.61 40.25
C ALA A 535 -54.54 -7.41 39.30
N VAL A 536 -53.32 -7.29 38.75
CA VAL A 536 -53.00 -6.42 37.60
C VAL A 536 -52.24 -7.27 36.56
N GLY A 537 -52.69 -7.23 35.31
CA GLY A 537 -52.27 -8.19 34.28
C GLY A 537 -50.88 -7.91 33.69
N GLY A 538 -49.86 -8.64 34.16
CA GLY A 538 -48.60 -8.79 33.43
C GLY A 538 -48.77 -9.72 32.23
N ARG A 539 -48.55 -9.22 31.01
CA ARG A 539 -48.38 -10.09 29.83
C ARG A 539 -47.12 -10.96 30.05
N PRO A 540 -47.14 -12.27 29.77
CA PRO A 540 -45.92 -13.07 29.83
C PRO A 540 -44.89 -12.51 28.84
N HIS A 541 -43.64 -12.37 29.27
CA HIS A 541 -42.53 -12.07 28.37
C HIS A 541 -42.38 -13.25 27.41
N ALA A 542 -42.91 -13.11 26.19
CA ALA A 542 -42.56 -13.99 25.09
C ALA A 542 -41.04 -13.89 24.87
N ALA A 543 -40.33 -14.98 25.16
CA ALA A 543 -38.94 -15.10 24.77
C ALA A 543 -38.88 -14.93 23.25
N ARG A 544 -38.21 -13.87 22.78
CA ARG A 544 -37.96 -13.70 21.34
C ARG A 544 -37.05 -14.84 20.90
N SER A 545 -37.59 -15.73 20.07
CA SER A 545 -36.83 -16.73 19.32
C SER A 545 -35.97 -16.02 18.27
N ASP A 546 -34.88 -15.39 18.70
CA ASP A 546 -33.94 -14.63 17.87
C ASP A 546 -32.98 -15.55 17.08
N GLU A 547 -33.54 -16.61 16.50
CA GLU A 547 -32.85 -17.53 15.59
C GLU A 547 -33.38 -17.33 14.17
N SER A 548 -33.05 -16.18 13.60
CA SER A 548 -32.87 -16.08 12.15
C SER A 548 -31.78 -17.08 11.76
N ALA A 549 -32.16 -18.22 11.16
CA ALA A 549 -31.22 -19.27 10.76
C ALA A 549 -30.16 -18.68 9.81
N GLY A 550 -28.92 -18.58 10.28
CA GLY A 550 -27.83 -17.96 9.54
C GLY A 550 -27.38 -18.80 8.36
N VAL A 551 -26.68 -18.17 7.42
CA VAL A 551 -26.09 -18.88 6.28
C VAL A 551 -24.68 -19.32 6.64
N HIS A 552 -24.47 -20.63 6.65
CA HIS A 552 -23.18 -21.23 6.97
C HIS A 552 -22.27 -21.40 5.76
N PHE A 553 -20.95 -21.26 5.96
CA PHE A 553 -19.92 -21.68 5.01
C PHE A 553 -18.66 -22.18 5.76
N VAL A 554 -17.75 -22.83 5.04
CA VAL A 554 -16.49 -23.37 5.58
C VAL A 554 -15.29 -22.67 4.95
N ALA A 555 -14.55 -21.94 5.76
CA ALA A 555 -13.26 -21.39 5.40
C ALA A 555 -12.17 -22.48 5.54
N ASP A 556 -11.94 -23.27 4.50
CA ASP A 556 -10.83 -24.24 4.43
C ASP A 556 -9.60 -23.62 3.73
N PRO A 557 -8.46 -23.38 4.43
CA PRO A 557 -7.25 -22.84 3.83
C PRO A 557 -6.56 -23.77 2.81
N ARG A 558 -6.96 -25.05 2.73
CA ARG A 558 -6.54 -26.00 1.69
C ARG A 558 -7.37 -25.88 0.41
N ARG A 559 -8.54 -25.22 0.48
CA ARG A 559 -9.43 -24.89 -0.63
C ARG A 559 -9.89 -23.43 -0.52
N PRO A 560 -8.95 -22.47 -0.49
CA PRO A 560 -9.27 -21.08 -0.16
C PRO A 560 -10.13 -20.44 -1.27
N PHE A 561 -11.04 -19.55 -0.88
CA PHE A 561 -11.72 -18.69 -1.84
C PHE A 561 -10.66 -17.83 -2.56
N ARG A 562 -10.60 -17.95 -3.90
CA ARG A 562 -9.54 -17.36 -4.71
C ARG A 562 -9.78 -15.89 -5.02
N SER A 563 -8.70 -15.12 -5.17
CA SER A 563 -8.74 -13.71 -5.57
C SER A 563 -9.20 -13.45 -7.01
N ASP A 564 -9.31 -14.50 -7.83
CA ASP A 564 -9.78 -14.48 -9.22
C ASP A 564 -11.22 -15.05 -9.38
N ALA A 565 -11.83 -15.56 -8.30
CA ALA A 565 -13.12 -16.22 -8.35
C ALA A 565 -14.32 -15.26 -8.37
N ASP A 566 -15.30 -15.52 -9.24
CA ASP A 566 -16.64 -14.93 -9.14
C ASP A 566 -17.52 -15.76 -8.18
N GLY A 567 -17.81 -15.21 -7.00
CA GLY A 567 -18.73 -15.82 -6.03
C GLY A 567 -20.18 -15.87 -6.52
N LEU A 568 -20.58 -15.03 -7.49
CA LEU A 568 -21.90 -15.14 -8.09
C LEU A 568 -21.98 -16.38 -8.99
N ALA A 569 -20.97 -16.64 -9.82
CA ALA A 569 -20.91 -17.85 -10.64
C ALA A 569 -20.73 -19.14 -9.81
N ARG A 570 -20.15 -19.05 -8.61
CA ARG A 570 -19.82 -20.20 -7.75
C ARG A 570 -20.81 -20.47 -6.59
N ARG A 571 -21.98 -19.83 -6.56
CA ARG A 571 -22.99 -20.01 -5.49
C ARG A 571 -23.22 -21.49 -5.16
N GLY A 572 -23.20 -21.83 -3.87
CA GLY A 572 -23.41 -23.20 -3.40
C GLY A 572 -22.15 -24.06 -3.24
N SER A 573 -20.95 -23.57 -3.60
CA SER A 573 -19.70 -24.33 -3.38
C SER A 573 -19.25 -24.45 -1.90
N GLY A 574 -19.95 -23.81 -0.96
CA GLY A 574 -19.77 -23.99 0.48
C GLY A 574 -18.55 -23.30 1.11
N ASP A 575 -17.68 -22.67 0.31
CA ASP A 575 -16.51 -21.89 0.74
C ASP A 575 -16.81 -20.39 0.97
N HIS A 576 -18.02 -19.94 0.62
CA HIS A 576 -18.50 -18.57 0.73
C HIS A 576 -20.03 -18.51 0.75
N VAL A 577 -20.60 -17.34 1.06
CA VAL A 577 -22.03 -17.03 0.88
C VAL A 577 -22.20 -15.79 0.00
N VAL A 578 -23.36 -15.65 -0.64
CA VAL A 578 -23.75 -14.43 -1.35
C VAL A 578 -25.00 -13.84 -0.72
N LEU A 579 -24.92 -12.55 -0.39
CA LEU A 579 -26.04 -11.75 0.07
C LEU A 579 -26.42 -10.73 -1.02
N VAL A 580 -27.67 -10.30 -1.09
CA VAL A 580 -28.17 -9.37 -2.12
C VAL A 580 -29.13 -8.34 -1.53
N THR A 581 -29.18 -7.14 -2.12
CA THR A 581 -30.15 -6.11 -1.77
C THR A 581 -31.51 -6.34 -2.44
N GLY A 582 -32.54 -5.63 -1.96
CA GLY A 582 -33.69 -5.27 -2.81
C GLY A 582 -33.28 -4.45 -4.05
N PRO A 583 -34.17 -4.25 -5.03
CA PRO A 583 -33.93 -3.32 -6.13
C PRO A 583 -33.67 -1.91 -5.62
N LEU A 584 -32.73 -1.20 -6.24
CA LEU A 584 -32.35 0.16 -5.90
C LEU A 584 -32.91 1.17 -6.93
N PRO A 585 -33.23 2.41 -6.52
CA PRO A 585 -33.47 3.48 -7.48
C PRO A 585 -32.15 3.89 -8.14
N ALA A 586 -32.20 4.71 -9.20
CA ALA A 586 -31.00 5.25 -9.83
C ALA A 586 -30.15 6.08 -8.85
N GLY A 587 -28.83 5.99 -8.97
CA GLY A 587 -27.88 6.73 -8.14
C GLY A 587 -26.43 6.43 -8.49
N GLU A 588 -25.51 6.95 -7.67
CA GLU A 588 -24.07 6.78 -7.83
C GLU A 588 -23.40 6.45 -6.50
N LEU A 589 -22.44 5.53 -6.54
CA LEU A 589 -21.51 5.28 -5.46
C LEU A 589 -20.26 6.14 -5.67
N ARG A 590 -19.92 6.98 -4.68
CA ARG A 590 -18.75 7.87 -4.69
C ARG A 590 -18.01 7.81 -3.34
N GLY A 591 -17.20 6.78 -3.14
CA GLY A 591 -16.43 6.58 -1.90
C GLY A 591 -16.39 5.12 -1.43
N ALA A 592 -15.90 4.87 -0.22
CA ALA A 592 -15.89 3.53 0.36
C ALA A 592 -17.30 3.13 0.84
N ALA A 593 -17.70 1.89 0.55
CA ALA A 593 -18.88 1.26 1.14
C ALA A 593 -18.49 0.46 2.38
N ALA A 594 -19.44 0.26 3.30
CA ALA A 594 -19.22 -0.54 4.50
C ALA A 594 -20.27 -1.66 4.59
N VAL A 595 -19.80 -2.91 4.59
CA VAL A 595 -20.63 -4.09 4.84
C VAL A 595 -20.66 -4.35 6.33
N ARG A 596 -21.77 -4.04 7.00
CA ARG A 596 -22.03 -4.44 8.39
C ARG A 596 -22.57 -5.87 8.38
N LEU A 597 -22.04 -6.74 9.22
CA LEU A 597 -22.47 -8.14 9.33
C LEU A 597 -22.56 -8.53 10.82
N ARG A 598 -23.64 -9.22 11.20
CA ARG A 598 -23.68 -9.99 12.46
C ARG A 598 -23.30 -11.43 12.14
N VAL A 599 -22.26 -11.94 12.79
CA VAL A 599 -21.60 -13.20 12.39
C VAL A 599 -21.32 -14.12 13.58
N ARG A 600 -21.06 -15.41 13.29
CA ARG A 600 -20.36 -16.34 14.20
C ARG A 600 -19.16 -16.97 13.51
N ALA A 601 -18.12 -17.24 14.28
CA ALA A 601 -16.98 -18.09 13.92
C ALA A 601 -16.80 -19.18 14.99
N ASP A 602 -16.42 -20.39 14.61
CA ASP A 602 -16.05 -21.47 15.55
C ASP A 602 -14.55 -21.45 15.92
N THR A 603 -13.76 -20.55 15.33
CA THR A 603 -12.32 -20.39 15.57
C THR A 603 -12.01 -19.09 16.28
N VAL A 604 -10.86 -19.03 16.96
CA VAL A 604 -10.43 -17.86 17.76
C VAL A 604 -10.00 -16.66 16.92
N ASP A 605 -9.63 -16.86 15.64
CA ASP A 605 -9.39 -15.80 14.67
C ASP A 605 -10.03 -16.14 13.32
N ALA A 606 -10.41 -15.13 12.55
CA ALA A 606 -11.03 -15.26 11.23
C ALA A 606 -10.73 -14.05 10.34
N ASP A 607 -10.58 -14.31 9.04
CA ASP A 607 -10.71 -13.28 8.02
C ASP A 607 -12.14 -13.25 7.48
N TRP A 608 -12.66 -12.05 7.25
CA TRP A 608 -13.95 -11.80 6.62
C TRP A 608 -13.71 -10.93 5.39
N PHE A 609 -13.62 -11.59 4.24
CA PHE A 609 -13.55 -10.94 2.92
C PHE A 609 -14.95 -10.56 2.45
N ALA A 610 -15.08 -9.39 1.82
CA ALA A 610 -16.29 -8.96 1.15
C ALA A 610 -15.97 -8.39 -0.25
N LEU A 611 -16.63 -8.94 -1.28
CA LEU A 611 -16.65 -8.39 -2.64
C LEU A 611 -18.04 -7.83 -2.95
N LEU A 612 -18.13 -6.52 -3.17
CA LEU A 612 -19.35 -5.84 -3.61
C LEU A 612 -19.42 -5.84 -5.14
N SER A 613 -20.54 -6.33 -5.68
CA SER A 613 -20.82 -6.42 -7.12
C SER A 613 -22.17 -5.77 -7.46
N LEU A 614 -22.21 -5.06 -8.59
CA LEU A 614 -23.45 -4.59 -9.21
C LEU A 614 -24.10 -5.73 -9.99
N LEU A 615 -25.42 -5.89 -9.85
CA LEU A 615 -26.24 -6.78 -10.66
C LEU A 615 -27.18 -5.94 -11.53
N THR A 616 -27.17 -6.20 -12.83
CA THR A 616 -28.03 -5.56 -13.84
C THR A 616 -28.64 -6.60 -14.76
N ALA A 617 -29.62 -6.22 -15.58
CA ALA A 617 -30.15 -7.07 -16.65
C ALA A 617 -29.08 -7.49 -17.69
N ALA A 618 -27.95 -6.75 -17.78
CA ALA A 618 -26.81 -7.09 -18.63
C ALA A 618 -25.75 -7.97 -17.92
N GLY A 619 -26.02 -8.44 -16.70
CA GLY A 619 -25.12 -9.29 -15.91
C GLY A 619 -24.51 -8.59 -14.69
N SER A 620 -23.51 -9.25 -14.10
CA SER A 620 -22.80 -8.82 -12.89
C SER A 620 -21.50 -8.05 -13.19
N ARG A 621 -21.08 -7.19 -12.27
CA ARG A 621 -19.77 -6.51 -12.32
C ARG A 621 -19.25 -6.22 -10.90
N PRO A 622 -18.02 -6.64 -10.54
CA PRO A 622 -17.40 -6.22 -9.27
C PRO A 622 -17.18 -4.70 -9.24
N LEU A 623 -17.45 -4.10 -8.08
CA LEU A 623 -17.33 -2.65 -7.82
C LEU A 623 -16.19 -2.30 -6.88
N GLY A 624 -15.97 -3.12 -5.85
CA GLY A 624 -14.97 -2.88 -4.81
C GLY A 624 -14.92 -4.03 -3.82
N ARG A 625 -13.79 -4.18 -3.13
CA ARG A 625 -13.55 -5.25 -2.18
C ARG A 625 -12.94 -4.73 -0.87
N GLY A 626 -13.10 -5.49 0.19
CA GLY A 626 -12.50 -5.27 1.50
C GLY A 626 -12.27 -6.59 2.23
N ILE A 627 -11.45 -6.56 3.27
CA ILE A 627 -11.20 -7.70 4.16
C ILE A 627 -10.87 -7.19 5.55
N VAL A 628 -11.35 -7.90 6.59
CA VAL A 628 -10.99 -7.60 7.99
C VAL A 628 -10.66 -8.90 8.73
N ARG A 629 -9.56 -8.86 9.49
CA ARG A 629 -9.18 -9.90 10.45
C ARG A 629 -9.79 -9.59 11.81
N ARG A 630 -10.38 -10.60 12.44
CA ARG A 630 -11.00 -10.50 13.76
C ARG A 630 -10.70 -11.71 14.60
N THR A 631 -10.16 -11.43 15.79
CA THR A 631 -10.18 -12.34 16.92
C THR A 631 -11.61 -12.42 17.45
N HIS A 632 -12.10 -13.63 17.72
CA HIS A 632 -13.48 -13.93 18.07
C HIS A 632 -13.57 -14.73 19.36
N ARG A 633 -14.74 -14.74 19.99
CA ARG A 633 -15.12 -15.79 20.95
C ARG A 633 -15.83 -16.93 20.20
N PRO A 634 -15.25 -18.14 20.09
CA PRO A 634 -15.84 -19.26 19.36
C PRO A 634 -17.32 -19.50 19.68
N GLY A 635 -18.14 -19.62 18.63
CA GLY A 635 -19.58 -19.83 18.70
C GLY A 635 -20.41 -18.59 19.10
N ARG A 636 -19.80 -17.45 19.45
CA ARG A 636 -20.53 -16.24 19.83
C ARG A 636 -20.98 -15.44 18.60
N ALA A 637 -22.17 -14.85 18.69
CA ALA A 637 -22.61 -13.81 17.76
C ALA A 637 -21.92 -12.48 18.05
N GLU A 638 -21.27 -11.90 17.05
CA GLU A 638 -20.51 -10.65 17.14
C GLU A 638 -20.78 -9.78 15.89
N GLU A 639 -20.76 -8.45 16.03
CA GLU A 639 -20.88 -7.52 14.91
C GLU A 639 -19.50 -7.14 14.36
N LEU A 640 -19.38 -7.05 13.03
CA LEU A 640 -18.21 -6.49 12.38
C LEU A 640 -18.57 -5.62 11.18
N THR A 641 -17.58 -4.91 10.66
CA THR A 641 -17.71 -4.09 9.45
C THR A 641 -16.54 -4.35 8.52
N VAL A 642 -16.84 -4.70 7.26
CA VAL A 642 -15.88 -4.84 6.17
C VAL A 642 -16.00 -3.59 5.29
N THR A 643 -15.03 -2.68 5.38
CA THR A 643 -14.99 -1.47 4.54
C THR A 643 -14.28 -1.76 3.23
N THR A 644 -14.86 -1.35 2.10
CA THR A 644 -14.25 -1.51 0.78
C THR A 644 -13.18 -0.45 0.50
N ALA A 645 -12.33 -0.70 -0.50
CA ALA A 645 -11.67 0.38 -1.25
C ALA A 645 -12.71 1.40 -1.79
N PRO A 646 -12.35 2.68 -2.03
CA PRO A 646 -13.28 3.66 -2.56
C PRO A 646 -13.74 3.32 -3.99
N ILE A 647 -15.06 3.36 -4.19
CA ILE A 647 -15.78 2.98 -5.40
C ILE A 647 -16.26 4.24 -6.12
N GLY A 648 -16.06 4.29 -7.43
CA GLY A 648 -16.76 5.18 -8.34
C GLY A 648 -17.63 4.35 -9.30
N ALA A 649 -18.97 4.41 -9.15
CA ALA A 649 -19.87 3.63 -10.00
C ALA A 649 -21.28 4.21 -10.10
N GLY A 650 -21.80 4.33 -11.32
CA GLY A 650 -23.25 4.47 -11.54
C GLY A 650 -24.02 3.19 -11.20
N VAL A 651 -25.20 3.36 -10.61
CA VAL A 651 -26.16 2.30 -10.26
C VAL A 651 -27.49 2.60 -10.98
N PRO A 652 -27.87 1.80 -12.00
CA PRO A 652 -29.14 1.97 -12.70
C PRO A 652 -30.36 1.71 -11.79
N GLU A 653 -31.51 2.27 -12.15
CA GLU A 653 -32.77 1.91 -11.49
C GLU A 653 -33.13 0.44 -11.70
N GLY A 654 -33.68 -0.20 -10.66
CA GLY A 654 -33.99 -1.62 -10.63
C GLY A 654 -32.77 -2.54 -10.40
N ALA A 655 -31.54 -2.01 -10.49
CA ALA A 655 -30.33 -2.76 -10.22
C ALA A 655 -30.26 -3.21 -8.75
N ARG A 656 -29.48 -4.25 -8.47
CA ARG A 656 -29.20 -4.75 -7.11
C ARG A 656 -27.72 -4.70 -6.83
N LEU A 657 -27.34 -4.68 -5.56
CA LEU A 657 -25.98 -4.96 -5.14
C LEU A 657 -25.92 -6.35 -4.50
N ALA A 658 -24.86 -7.10 -4.79
CA ALA A 658 -24.56 -8.37 -4.16
C ALA A 658 -23.23 -8.28 -3.41
N VAL A 659 -23.16 -8.96 -2.27
CA VAL A 659 -21.95 -9.11 -1.47
C VAL A 659 -21.59 -10.58 -1.40
N THR A 660 -20.46 -10.96 -1.99
CA THR A 660 -19.83 -12.26 -1.70
C THR A 660 -19.07 -12.12 -0.39
N VAL A 661 -19.40 -12.95 0.61
CA VAL A 661 -18.69 -13.01 1.90
C VAL A 661 -17.96 -14.34 1.98
N ALA A 662 -16.64 -14.31 2.18
CA ALA A 662 -15.79 -15.50 2.23
C ALA A 662 -14.72 -15.40 3.34
N GLY A 663 -14.15 -16.54 3.71
CA GLY A 663 -13.12 -16.61 4.75
C GLY A 663 -11.69 -16.32 4.27
N HIS A 664 -11.49 -16.25 2.95
CA HIS A 664 -10.18 -16.09 2.31
C HIS A 664 -10.29 -15.22 1.05
N HIS A 665 -9.16 -14.70 0.60
CA HIS A 665 -9.00 -14.04 -0.70
C HIS A 665 -7.53 -14.20 -1.14
N TRP A 666 -7.16 -15.44 -1.50
CA TRP A 666 -5.78 -15.87 -1.78
C TRP A 666 -5.57 -16.05 -3.31
N PRO A 667 -4.38 -15.78 -3.88
CA PRO A 667 -3.10 -15.48 -3.23
C PRO A 667 -2.84 -13.99 -2.91
N TYR A 668 -3.81 -13.10 -3.14
CA TYR A 668 -3.61 -11.67 -2.88
C TYR A 668 -3.43 -11.37 -1.38
N HIS A 669 -4.15 -12.07 -0.51
CA HIS A 669 -3.97 -12.08 0.94
C HIS A 669 -3.45 -13.43 1.45
N ALA A 670 -2.65 -13.39 2.52
CA ALA A 670 -2.23 -14.62 3.20
C ALA A 670 -3.42 -15.24 3.94
N ARG A 671 -3.62 -16.54 3.73
CA ARG A 671 -4.71 -17.31 4.35
C ARG A 671 -4.67 -17.14 5.87
N ASN A 672 -5.82 -16.99 6.49
CA ASN A 672 -5.92 -16.96 7.94
C ASN A 672 -5.67 -18.39 8.48
N PRO A 673 -4.77 -18.59 9.47
CA PRO A 673 -4.54 -19.91 10.06
C PRO A 673 -5.65 -20.35 11.02
N HIS A 674 -6.50 -19.40 11.43
CA HIS A 674 -7.60 -19.51 12.39
C HIS A 674 -7.21 -19.82 13.85
N THR A 675 -5.91 -19.96 14.12
CA THR A 675 -5.31 -20.24 15.44
C THR A 675 -5.02 -19.00 16.29
N GLY A 676 -5.20 -17.79 15.75
CA GLY A 676 -4.76 -16.54 16.38
C GLY A 676 -3.27 -16.22 16.21
N VAL A 677 -2.49 -17.13 15.63
CA VAL A 677 -1.12 -16.84 15.16
C VAL A 677 -1.19 -15.90 13.96
N ASP A 678 -0.26 -14.95 13.86
CA ASP A 678 -0.17 -14.08 12.69
C ASP A 678 0.10 -14.89 11.40
N ALA A 679 -0.64 -14.59 10.32
CA ALA A 679 -0.57 -15.37 9.08
C ALA A 679 0.81 -15.32 8.38
N ALA A 680 1.66 -14.34 8.70
CA ALA A 680 3.01 -14.34 8.15
C ALA A 680 3.90 -15.41 8.82
N HIS A 681 3.64 -15.71 10.09
CA HIS A 681 4.44 -16.56 10.97
C HIS A 681 3.85 -17.96 11.19
N ALA A 682 2.58 -18.18 10.81
CA ALA A 682 1.89 -19.44 10.98
C ALA A 682 2.54 -20.58 10.20
N ARG A 683 2.70 -21.74 10.86
CA ARG A 683 3.20 -23.00 10.26
C ARG A 683 2.11 -24.05 10.02
N GLU A 684 0.89 -23.77 10.46
CA GLU A 684 -0.28 -24.64 10.30
C GLU A 684 -1.48 -23.78 9.86
N LEU A 685 -2.41 -24.40 9.13
CA LEU A 685 -3.68 -23.82 8.71
C LEU A 685 -4.83 -24.79 9.04
N LEU A 686 -5.79 -24.35 9.85
CA LEU A 686 -6.96 -25.14 10.21
C LEU A 686 -8.22 -24.66 9.46
N PRO A 687 -9.15 -25.54 9.07
CA PRO A 687 -10.46 -25.13 8.57
C PRO A 687 -11.30 -24.51 9.70
N GLY A 688 -12.12 -23.51 9.38
CA GLY A 688 -13.07 -22.91 10.31
C GLY A 688 -14.46 -22.75 9.70
N ARG A 689 -15.52 -23.00 10.46
CA ARG A 689 -16.90 -22.73 10.06
C ARG A 689 -17.24 -21.26 10.33
N ARG A 690 -18.10 -20.72 9.48
CA ARG A 690 -18.57 -19.34 9.53
C ARG A 690 -20.07 -19.34 9.39
N GLU A 691 -20.74 -18.40 10.05
CA GLU A 691 -22.16 -18.14 9.93
C GLU A 691 -22.36 -16.64 9.77
N VAL A 692 -23.18 -16.24 8.79
CA VAL A 692 -23.69 -14.88 8.69
C VAL A 692 -25.16 -14.89 9.08
N LEU A 693 -25.48 -14.20 10.17
CA LEU A 693 -26.83 -14.14 10.74
C LEU A 693 -27.69 -13.10 10.02
N ASP A 694 -27.11 -11.94 9.74
CA ASP A 694 -27.69 -10.86 8.95
C ASP A 694 -26.60 -9.90 8.44
N GLY A 695 -27.01 -8.93 7.61
CA GLY A 695 -26.11 -7.88 7.14
C GLY A 695 -26.82 -6.65 6.58
N THR A 696 -26.07 -5.56 6.50
CA THR A 696 -26.52 -4.25 6.00
C THR A 696 -25.38 -3.58 5.24
N LEU A 697 -25.69 -2.98 4.08
CA LEU A 697 -24.78 -2.12 3.34
C LEU A 697 -24.99 -0.66 3.72
N GLU A 698 -23.94 0.01 4.18
CA GLU A 698 -23.86 1.47 4.16
C GLU A 698 -23.19 1.91 2.86
N LEU A 699 -23.97 2.57 1.99
CA LEU A 699 -23.56 2.98 0.66
C LEU A 699 -23.22 4.48 0.60
N PRO A 700 -22.09 4.87 -0.03
CA PRO A 700 -21.71 6.27 -0.28
C PRO A 700 -22.55 6.85 -1.43
N TRP A 701 -23.83 7.15 -1.16
CA TRP A 701 -24.89 7.22 -2.16
C TRP A 701 -25.24 8.66 -2.56
N TYR A 702 -24.99 8.98 -3.82
CA TYR A 702 -25.35 10.25 -4.46
C TYR A 702 -26.52 10.08 -5.43
N ARG A 703 -27.21 11.19 -5.73
CA ARG A 703 -28.15 11.26 -6.86
C ARG A 703 -27.35 11.18 -8.18
N PRO A 704 -27.93 10.62 -9.25
CA PRO A 704 -27.24 10.57 -10.55
C PRO A 704 -27.06 11.98 -11.11
N ASP A 705 -25.98 12.18 -11.87
CA ASP A 705 -25.70 13.41 -12.64
C ASP A 705 -25.67 14.73 -11.86
N THR A 706 -25.48 14.68 -10.54
CA THR A 706 -25.07 15.83 -9.73
C THR A 706 -23.55 16.01 -9.77
N ASP A 707 -23.07 17.23 -9.52
CA ASP A 707 -21.65 17.52 -9.27
C ASP A 707 -20.68 17.08 -10.39
N VAL A 708 -21.20 17.05 -11.63
CA VAL A 708 -20.48 16.56 -12.82
C VAL A 708 -19.28 17.45 -13.13
N LEU A 709 -18.16 16.81 -13.50
CA LEU A 709 -17.03 17.48 -14.13
C LEU A 709 -16.78 16.86 -15.50
N THR A 710 -16.52 17.70 -16.51
CA THR A 710 -15.83 17.26 -17.72
C THR A 710 -14.35 17.00 -17.43
N ALA A 711 -13.70 16.20 -18.27
CA ALA A 711 -12.25 16.05 -18.23
C ALA A 711 -11.49 17.37 -18.55
N ASP A 712 -12.15 18.34 -19.19
CA ASP A 712 -11.61 19.68 -19.40
C ASP A 712 -11.57 20.48 -18.10
N GLU A 713 -12.66 20.49 -17.34
CA GLU A 713 -12.74 21.18 -16.04
C GLU A 713 -11.82 20.54 -15.00
N LEU A 714 -11.68 19.21 -15.01
CA LEU A 714 -10.72 18.52 -14.15
C LEU A 714 -9.28 18.94 -14.45
N VAL A 715 -8.89 19.09 -15.73
CA VAL A 715 -7.51 19.47 -16.10
C VAL A 715 -7.28 20.99 -15.99
N LYS A 716 -8.32 21.82 -16.11
CA LYS A 716 -8.21 23.30 -16.10
C LYS A 716 -8.44 23.92 -14.72
N ALA A 717 -9.50 23.53 -14.01
CA ALA A 717 -9.96 24.20 -12.79
C ALA A 717 -9.51 23.50 -11.51
N PHE A 718 -9.42 22.17 -11.50
CA PHE A 718 -8.95 21.40 -10.33
C PHE A 718 -7.48 21.69 -9.90
N PRO A 719 -6.56 22.11 -10.79
CA PRO A 719 -5.25 22.64 -10.41
C PRO A 719 -5.25 23.75 -9.36
N CYS A 720 -6.21 24.67 -9.42
CA CYS A 720 -6.28 25.84 -8.55
C CYS A 720 -7.14 25.55 -7.31
#